data_AF-R1HRV7-F1
#
_entry.id   AF-R1HRV7-F1
#
_cell.length_a   1.000
_cell.length_b   1.000
_cell.length_c   1.000
_cell.angle_alpha   90.00
_cell.angle_beta   90.00
_cell.angle_gamma   90.00
#
_symmetry.space_group_name_H-M   'P 1'
#
loop_
_entity.id
_entity.type
_entity.pdbx_description
1 polymer ?
#
loop_
_entity_poly.entity_id
_entity_poly.type
_entity_poly.pdbx_seq_one_letter_code
_entity_poly.pdbx_strand_id
1 'polypeptide(L)'
;MAERTAGVLLPEIPGKRLFRADRAELPQDAPAWLVRSAEVFRADVGHAEYPCHFGRNALHLGELFGTWVGEDGDLSAVRDDLVAFLDASRPFAHRRMALAAFFAPEPGAGHAEHGRRFWTVLRRLAETDDRPWPDEIPVAPEHSRWEFSFHGVPMFVFAAAPTHVARRSRNLGDGLVMLFQPRNVFAGIEGGSPAGMVARRRIRERLAAWDTIEPHPFMGNYGDPSNFEWKQYYISDADGGAMYETCPLTHEVPDDTHGFVHRQFEQQAAKTPTAVAVIAGDDVLDYRTLDRRANHLARTLRAEGVRPEHRVGVVADRSADTVVALLGVLKAGAAYVPVDPALPEERTVLMLDESGADVVVAPGRLLGQIPVGPRRLVAADGAGGVADEPPSREATPDNLAYVLYTSGSTGTPKGVMVTHRQLALATLAQRVPDRPWPEAFLLPISFSFDASGVGLWWTLTSGGALIVPADGDHRDPGRLRELIQLYGATHLDCTPALYDLVLGTDPAPLAGLRCAIVGGEVLPPSLAARHRALLPECLLENNYGPTEVAVWAVTHLIRDDVPDGRVPIGHAIAGTHAHVLDDAFAPVADGEVGELFLGGGNVARGYQLRPGLTAERFLPDPAGSGTRMYRTGDLVRRNEHGALEFHGRADSQVKVRGHRVELGEVEAALRAHPDVAEAAAALGTTAGEPVLVAYLSLVPGVRLSDAAVRAHLAPRLPVSFLPSRIVRLAALPRHANGKLDRAALPDVAEAGR
;
A
#
# COMPACT_ATOMS: atom_id res chain seq x y z
N MET A 1 10.43 -1.66 -49.79
CA MET A 1 11.52 -2.48 -49.21
C MET A 1 12.82 -2.46 -50.04
N ALA A 2 13.09 -1.39 -50.81
CA ALA A 2 14.35 -1.24 -51.57
C ALA A 2 15.17 0.03 -51.20
N GLU A 3 14.69 0.86 -50.26
CA GLU A 3 15.41 2.06 -49.76
C GLU A 3 16.15 1.85 -48.43
N ARG A 4 16.04 0.66 -47.80
CA ARG A 4 16.64 0.39 -46.47
C ARG A 4 18.12 0.02 -46.49
N THR A 5 18.74 -0.09 -47.67
CA THR A 5 20.12 -0.60 -47.82
C THR A 5 21.09 0.40 -48.42
N ALA A 6 20.67 1.63 -48.73
CA ALA A 6 21.61 2.70 -48.99
C ALA A 6 22.18 3.20 -47.65
N GLY A 7 23.40 2.77 -47.33
CA GLY A 7 24.14 3.27 -46.18
C GLY A 7 24.22 4.78 -46.27
N VAL A 8 23.56 5.47 -45.35
CA VAL A 8 23.85 6.88 -45.10
C VAL A 8 25.29 6.88 -44.59
N LEU A 9 26.22 7.36 -45.41
CA LEU A 9 27.52 7.81 -44.94
C LEU A 9 27.22 8.97 -43.98
N LEU A 10 27.18 8.63 -42.69
CA LEU A 10 27.21 9.63 -41.63
C LEU A 10 28.45 10.51 -41.87
N PRO A 11 28.36 11.83 -41.66
CA PRO A 11 29.52 12.70 -41.77
C PRO A 11 30.66 12.13 -40.92
N GLU A 12 31.90 12.22 -41.41
CA GLU A 12 33.09 11.94 -40.59
C GLU A 12 32.97 12.78 -39.33
N ILE A 13 32.81 12.11 -38.18
CA ILE A 13 32.58 12.83 -36.94
C ILE A 13 33.94 13.41 -36.51
N PRO A 14 34.07 14.74 -36.36
CA PRO A 14 35.37 15.35 -36.09
C PRO A 14 35.80 15.05 -34.66
N GLY A 15 36.91 14.35 -34.50
CA GLY A 15 37.52 14.07 -33.19
C GLY A 15 38.27 12.75 -33.22
N LYS A 16 39.53 12.72 -32.79
CA LYS A 16 40.35 11.51 -32.81
C LYS A 16 39.80 10.38 -31.93
N ARG A 17 38.84 10.66 -31.04
CA ARG A 17 38.32 9.71 -30.04
C ARG A 17 36.99 9.04 -30.39
N LEU A 18 36.14 9.68 -31.20
CA LEU A 18 34.87 9.11 -31.59
C LEU A 18 35.04 8.25 -32.85
N PHE A 19 34.74 6.96 -32.75
CA PHE A 19 34.94 6.00 -33.83
C PHE A 19 33.70 5.14 -34.06
N ARG A 20 33.71 4.38 -35.17
CA ARG A 20 32.68 3.37 -35.45
C ARG A 20 33.01 2.09 -34.70
N ALA A 21 32.32 1.86 -33.59
CA ALA A 21 32.50 0.67 -32.77
C ALA A 21 32.03 -0.62 -33.45
N ASP A 22 31.32 -0.53 -34.58
CA ASP A 22 30.98 -1.67 -35.43
C ASP A 22 32.10 -2.07 -36.41
N ARG A 23 33.13 -1.24 -36.60
CA ARG A 23 34.26 -1.51 -37.50
C ARG A 23 35.51 -1.93 -36.73
N ALA A 24 36.43 -2.59 -37.43
CA ALA A 24 37.69 -3.07 -36.83
C ALA A 24 38.76 -1.97 -36.67
N GLU A 25 38.65 -0.89 -37.44
CA GLU A 25 39.63 0.19 -37.44
C GLU A 25 39.33 1.17 -36.30
N LEU A 26 40.17 1.11 -35.26
CA LEU A 26 40.17 2.06 -34.15
C LEU A 26 41.10 3.25 -34.47
N PRO A 27 40.96 4.38 -33.75
CA PRO A 27 41.88 5.51 -33.88
C PRO A 27 43.34 5.10 -33.70
N GLN A 28 44.27 5.74 -34.44
CA GLN A 28 45.70 5.41 -34.39
C GLN A 28 46.35 5.62 -33.01
N ASP A 29 45.75 6.46 -32.17
CA ASP A 29 46.16 6.77 -30.80
C ASP A 29 45.31 6.04 -29.74
N ALA A 30 44.50 5.05 -30.14
CA ALA A 30 43.71 4.25 -29.22
C ALA A 30 44.63 3.42 -28.28
N PRO A 31 44.37 3.42 -26.95
CA PRO A 31 45.16 2.61 -26.04
C PRO A 31 44.93 1.11 -26.28
N ALA A 32 45.96 0.29 -26.06
CA ALA A 32 45.92 -1.14 -26.36
C ALA A 32 44.78 -1.89 -25.63
N TRP A 33 44.41 -1.45 -24.43
CA TRP A 33 43.28 -2.02 -23.69
C TRP A 33 41.93 -1.76 -24.36
N LEU A 34 41.78 -0.62 -25.04
CA LEU A 34 40.55 -0.24 -25.73
C LEU A 34 40.32 -1.15 -26.93
N VAL A 35 41.39 -1.48 -27.67
CA VAL A 35 41.33 -2.42 -28.79
C VAL A 35 40.74 -3.74 -28.35
N ARG A 36 41.31 -4.31 -27.29
CA ARG A 36 40.83 -5.57 -26.71
C ARG A 36 39.40 -5.47 -26.18
N SER A 37 39.06 -4.38 -25.50
CA SER A 37 37.73 -4.18 -24.91
C SER A 37 36.66 -4.02 -25.99
N ALA A 38 36.95 -3.30 -27.07
CA ALA A 38 36.06 -3.12 -28.20
C ALA A 38 35.87 -4.40 -29.03
N GLU A 39 36.90 -5.25 -29.14
CA GLU A 39 36.79 -6.57 -29.77
C GLU A 39 35.89 -7.51 -28.97
N VAL A 40 36.12 -7.62 -27.66
CA VAL A 40 35.29 -8.44 -26.75
C VAL A 40 33.84 -7.95 -26.81
N PHE A 41 33.62 -6.66 -26.59
CA PHE A 41 32.30 -6.06 -26.64
C PHE A 41 31.57 -6.30 -27.96
N ARG A 42 32.24 -6.20 -29.12
CA ARG A 42 31.63 -6.51 -30.42
C ARG A 42 31.23 -7.98 -30.54
N ALA A 43 32.12 -8.89 -30.14
CA ALA A 43 31.84 -10.32 -30.19
C ALA A 43 30.61 -10.69 -29.33
N ASP A 44 30.48 -10.03 -28.19
CA ASP A 44 29.40 -10.30 -27.25
C ASP A 44 28.08 -9.62 -27.64
N VAL A 45 28.11 -8.33 -27.99
CA VAL A 45 26.90 -7.60 -28.45
C VAL A 45 26.36 -8.19 -29.75
N GLY A 46 27.23 -8.71 -30.61
CA GLY A 46 26.87 -9.42 -31.84
C GLY A 46 26.28 -10.82 -31.60
N HIS A 47 26.38 -11.36 -30.38
CA HIS A 47 25.84 -12.69 -30.07
C HIS A 47 24.30 -12.69 -30.13
N ALA A 48 23.72 -13.74 -30.71
CA ALA A 48 22.27 -13.84 -30.92
C ALA A 48 21.47 -13.79 -29.60
N GLU A 49 22.08 -14.26 -28.51
CA GLU A 49 21.49 -14.27 -27.17
C GLU A 49 21.83 -13.02 -26.35
N TYR A 50 22.54 -12.04 -26.91
CA TYR A 50 22.85 -10.82 -26.18
C TYR A 50 21.55 -10.06 -25.84
N PRO A 51 21.33 -9.74 -24.56
CA PRO A 51 20.03 -9.29 -24.07
C PRO A 51 19.73 -7.82 -24.41
N CYS A 52 20.75 -6.99 -24.64
CA CYS A 52 20.55 -5.60 -25.03
C CYS A 52 20.12 -5.51 -26.50
N HIS A 53 18.82 -5.30 -26.71
CA HIS A 53 18.26 -5.15 -28.05
C HIS A 53 18.84 -3.95 -28.80
N PHE A 54 19.16 -2.87 -28.08
CA PHE A 54 19.64 -1.61 -28.64
C PHE A 54 21.06 -1.71 -29.18
N GLY A 55 22.00 -2.15 -28.36
CA GLY A 55 23.40 -2.36 -28.77
C GLY A 55 23.51 -3.34 -29.94
N ARG A 56 22.77 -4.45 -29.90
CA ARG A 56 22.79 -5.46 -30.98
C ARG A 56 22.21 -4.92 -32.29
N ASN A 57 21.09 -4.20 -32.24
CA ASN A 57 20.52 -3.62 -33.45
C ASN A 57 21.42 -2.52 -34.02
N ALA A 58 21.96 -1.64 -33.17
CA ALA A 58 22.89 -0.61 -33.60
C ALA A 58 24.13 -1.24 -34.25
N LEU A 59 24.69 -2.31 -33.66
CA LEU A 59 25.81 -3.06 -34.25
C LEU A 59 25.44 -3.64 -35.63
N HIS A 60 24.31 -4.35 -35.75
CA HIS A 60 23.87 -4.96 -37.01
C HIS A 60 23.54 -3.95 -38.12
N LEU A 61 23.03 -2.77 -37.74
CA LEU A 61 22.70 -1.70 -38.68
C LEU A 61 23.93 -0.84 -39.03
N GLY A 62 25.07 -1.06 -38.39
CA GLY A 62 26.25 -0.21 -38.52
C GLY A 62 26.01 1.20 -37.99
N GLU A 63 25.30 1.30 -36.86
CA GLU A 63 24.89 2.54 -36.19
C GLU A 63 25.42 2.60 -34.75
N LEU A 64 26.47 1.83 -34.44
CA LEU A 64 27.13 1.79 -33.13
C LEU A 64 28.44 2.56 -33.15
N PHE A 65 28.52 3.60 -32.33
CA PHE A 65 29.68 4.45 -32.17
C PHE A 65 30.42 4.12 -30.88
N GLY A 66 31.69 4.48 -30.81
CA GLY A 66 32.55 4.22 -29.67
C GLY A 66 33.33 5.47 -29.27
N THR A 67 33.50 5.64 -27.97
CA THR A 67 34.48 6.53 -27.34
C THR A 67 35.05 5.81 -26.11
N TRP A 68 36.07 6.34 -25.45
CA TRP A 68 36.61 5.76 -24.23
C TRP A 68 36.78 6.80 -23.13
N VAL A 69 36.75 6.34 -21.89
CA VAL A 69 37.03 7.14 -20.69
C VAL A 69 38.54 7.13 -20.43
N GLY A 70 39.10 8.26 -20.00
CA GLY A 70 40.52 8.33 -19.61
C GLY A 70 40.82 7.41 -18.42
N GLU A 71 42.09 7.01 -18.25
CA GLU A 71 42.51 6.08 -17.17
C GLU A 71 42.20 6.62 -15.76
N ASP A 72 42.19 7.95 -15.58
CA ASP A 72 41.81 8.61 -14.32
C ASP A 72 40.28 8.78 -14.13
N GLY A 73 39.47 8.17 -14.99
CA GLY A 73 38.02 8.40 -15.01
C GLY A 73 37.65 9.82 -15.48
N ASP A 74 38.53 10.45 -16.24
CA ASP A 74 38.29 11.76 -16.87
C ASP A 74 37.24 11.62 -17.98
N LEU A 75 36.16 12.40 -17.84
CA LEU A 75 34.99 12.42 -18.71
C LEU A 75 34.94 13.67 -19.58
N SER A 76 35.90 14.59 -19.45
CA SER A 76 35.95 15.84 -20.21
C SER A 76 35.82 15.59 -21.72
N ALA A 77 36.57 14.60 -22.24
CA ALA A 77 36.50 14.18 -23.62
C ALA A 77 35.21 13.39 -23.97
N VAL A 78 34.69 12.59 -23.04
CA VAL A 78 33.45 11.79 -23.26
C VAL A 78 32.23 12.70 -23.37
N ARG A 79 32.20 13.79 -22.60
CA ARG A 79 31.19 14.84 -22.70
C ARG A 79 31.16 15.42 -24.11
N ASP A 80 32.32 15.89 -24.59
CA ASP A 80 32.44 16.52 -25.91
C ASP A 80 32.12 15.52 -27.04
N ASP A 81 32.57 14.27 -26.91
CA ASP A 81 32.24 13.18 -27.84
C ASP A 81 30.74 12.84 -27.85
N LEU A 82 30.07 12.89 -26.69
CA LEU A 82 28.63 12.68 -26.56
C LEU A 82 27.85 13.83 -27.21
N VAL A 83 28.28 15.09 -27.04
CA VAL A 83 27.71 16.24 -27.76
C VAL A 83 27.87 16.07 -29.27
N ALA A 84 29.09 15.73 -29.72
CA ALA A 84 29.36 15.50 -31.14
C ALA A 84 28.52 14.35 -31.72
N PHE A 85 28.35 13.26 -30.96
CA PHE A 85 27.46 12.16 -31.32
C PHE A 85 25.99 12.60 -31.42
N LEU A 86 25.49 13.40 -30.47
CA LEU A 86 24.13 13.93 -30.49
C LEU A 86 23.90 14.85 -31.69
N ASP A 87 24.84 15.74 -31.99
CA ASP A 87 24.75 16.63 -33.15
C ASP A 87 24.82 15.85 -34.48
N ALA A 88 25.68 14.84 -34.57
CA ALA A 88 25.80 13.98 -35.75
C ALA A 88 24.57 13.07 -35.95
N SER A 89 23.91 12.65 -34.87
CA SER A 89 22.71 11.81 -34.93
C SER A 89 21.41 12.60 -35.09
N ARG A 90 21.39 13.90 -34.77
CA ARG A 90 20.20 14.76 -34.83
C ARG A 90 19.45 14.75 -36.19
N PRO A 91 20.11 14.76 -37.37
CA PRO A 91 19.42 14.66 -38.66
C PRO A 91 18.71 13.31 -38.88
N PHE A 92 19.05 12.29 -38.08
CA PHE A 92 18.58 10.92 -38.22
C PHE A 92 17.64 10.52 -37.07
N ALA A 93 16.70 11.40 -36.75
CA ALA A 93 15.76 11.24 -35.63
C ALA A 93 14.93 9.94 -35.64
N HIS A 94 14.92 9.14 -36.71
CA HIS A 94 14.23 7.85 -36.79
C HIS A 94 15.17 6.63 -36.70
N ARG A 95 16.49 6.85 -36.68
CA ARG A 95 17.52 5.81 -36.61
C ARG A 95 17.90 5.53 -35.16
N ARG A 96 18.22 4.27 -34.86
CA ARG A 96 18.41 3.80 -33.48
C ARG A 96 19.89 3.76 -33.14
N MET A 97 20.57 4.87 -33.40
CA MET A 97 22.01 5.04 -33.18
C MET A 97 22.35 4.97 -31.69
N ALA A 98 23.50 4.39 -31.35
CA ALA A 98 23.98 4.30 -29.97
C ALA A 98 25.48 4.60 -29.86
N LEU A 99 25.89 5.14 -28.73
CA LEU A 99 27.29 5.43 -28.38
C LEU A 99 27.74 4.52 -27.23
N ALA A 100 28.84 3.80 -27.42
CA ALA A 100 29.51 2.98 -26.41
C ALA A 100 30.71 3.74 -25.82
N ALA A 101 30.69 4.03 -24.52
CA ALA A 101 31.83 4.56 -23.79
C ALA A 101 32.57 3.43 -23.07
N PHE A 102 33.80 3.15 -23.49
CA PHE A 102 34.64 2.07 -22.96
C PHE A 102 35.49 2.55 -21.79
N PHE A 103 35.58 1.75 -20.73
CA PHE A 103 36.41 2.03 -19.57
C PHE A 103 37.66 1.15 -19.56
N ALA A 104 38.77 1.69 -19.05
CA ALA A 104 39.98 0.91 -18.83
C ALA A 104 39.67 -0.27 -17.89
N PRO A 105 40.09 -1.50 -18.25
CA PRO A 105 39.85 -2.66 -17.42
C PRO A 105 40.55 -2.53 -16.06
N GLU A 106 39.86 -2.93 -15.00
CA GLU A 106 40.33 -2.88 -13.62
C GLU A 106 40.32 -4.30 -13.04
N PRO A 107 41.50 -4.92 -12.87
CA PRO A 107 41.61 -6.31 -12.41
C PRO A 107 40.93 -6.54 -11.06
N GLY A 108 39.97 -7.46 -11.03
CA GLY A 108 39.25 -7.82 -9.80
C GLY A 108 38.10 -6.88 -9.44
N ALA A 109 37.72 -5.94 -10.33
CA ALA A 109 36.54 -5.10 -10.13
C ALA A 109 35.26 -5.95 -10.08
N GLY A 110 34.61 -5.94 -8.91
CA GLY A 110 33.34 -6.62 -8.69
C GLY A 110 32.13 -5.81 -9.16
N HIS A 111 30.94 -6.40 -9.00
CA HIS A 111 29.67 -5.76 -9.35
C HIS A 111 29.45 -4.39 -8.69
N ALA A 112 29.78 -4.27 -7.40
CA ALA A 112 29.63 -3.04 -6.63
C ALA A 112 30.57 -1.92 -7.13
N GLU A 113 31.79 -2.26 -7.59
CA GLU A 113 32.75 -1.29 -8.11
C GLU A 113 32.27 -0.72 -9.45
N HIS A 114 31.83 -1.59 -10.36
CA HIS A 114 31.21 -1.17 -11.61
C HIS A 114 29.97 -0.31 -11.38
N GLY A 115 29.18 -0.60 -10.35
CA GLY A 115 28.06 0.24 -9.95
C GLY A 115 28.46 1.62 -9.48
N ARG A 116 29.47 1.73 -8.62
CA ARG A 116 30.03 3.02 -8.21
C ARG A 116 30.55 3.83 -9.39
N ARG A 117 31.27 3.19 -10.32
CA ARG A 117 31.81 3.82 -11.52
C ARG A 117 30.70 4.34 -12.44
N PHE A 118 29.66 3.53 -12.69
CA PHE A 118 28.49 3.92 -13.48
C PHE A 118 27.82 5.19 -12.94
N TRP A 119 27.53 5.23 -11.64
CA TRP A 119 26.86 6.38 -11.01
C TRP A 119 27.74 7.63 -10.92
N THR A 120 29.03 7.46 -10.67
CA THR A 120 30.00 8.58 -10.66
C THR A 120 30.06 9.27 -12.02
N VAL A 121 30.00 8.49 -13.09
CA VAL A 121 30.06 9.01 -14.46
C VAL A 121 28.81 9.78 -14.82
N LEU A 122 27.63 9.24 -14.51
CA LEU A 122 26.36 9.93 -14.75
C LEU A 122 26.27 11.26 -13.99
N ARG A 123 26.69 11.29 -12.73
CA ARG A 123 26.72 12.54 -11.94
C ARG A 123 27.62 13.59 -12.58
N ARG A 124 28.84 13.23 -12.97
CA ARG A 124 29.80 14.16 -13.59
C ARG A 124 29.32 14.65 -14.95
N LEU A 125 28.64 13.81 -15.74
CA LEU A 125 27.99 14.24 -16.98
C LEU A 125 26.85 15.22 -16.71
N ALA A 126 26.05 15.01 -15.66
CA ALA A 126 25.00 15.93 -15.24
C ALA A 126 25.55 17.29 -14.78
N GLU A 127 26.63 17.29 -13.98
CA GLU A 127 27.31 18.51 -13.51
C GLU A 127 27.90 19.36 -14.64
N THR A 128 28.16 18.75 -15.80
CA THR A 128 28.79 19.40 -16.95
C THR A 128 27.83 19.71 -18.09
N ASP A 129 26.54 19.39 -17.93
CA ASP A 129 25.49 19.73 -18.90
C ASP A 129 24.98 21.15 -18.66
N ASP A 130 24.91 21.95 -19.73
CA ASP A 130 24.38 23.31 -19.68
C ASP A 130 22.85 23.34 -19.47
N ARG A 131 22.16 22.19 -19.55
CA ARG A 131 20.74 22.04 -19.22
C ARG A 131 20.54 21.18 -17.97
N PRO A 132 19.68 21.62 -17.04
CA PRO A 132 19.43 20.87 -15.82
C PRO A 132 18.76 19.53 -16.15
N TRP A 133 19.27 18.47 -15.54
CA TRP A 133 18.61 17.18 -15.50
C TRP A 133 17.34 17.32 -14.63
N PRO A 134 16.31 16.47 -14.82
CA PRO A 134 15.12 16.51 -13.96
C PRO A 134 15.50 16.39 -12.48
N ASP A 135 14.92 17.24 -11.61
CA ASP A 135 15.25 17.31 -10.17
C ASP A 135 14.89 16.04 -9.38
N GLU A 136 14.08 15.15 -9.96
CA GLU A 136 13.64 13.89 -9.35
C GLU A 136 14.45 12.71 -9.90
N ILE A 137 15.32 12.13 -9.07
CA ILE A 137 16.01 10.87 -9.39
C ILE A 137 15.12 9.71 -8.95
N PRO A 138 14.78 8.77 -9.85
CA PRO A 138 13.93 7.64 -9.49
C PRO A 138 14.60 6.74 -8.45
N VAL A 139 13.85 6.40 -7.41
CA VAL A 139 14.31 5.53 -6.31
C VAL A 139 14.09 4.05 -6.63
N ALA A 140 13.44 3.73 -7.77
CA ALA A 140 13.15 2.36 -8.18
C ALA A 140 13.10 2.19 -9.73
N PRO A 141 13.45 1.00 -10.25
CA PRO A 141 13.43 0.68 -11.70
C PRO A 141 12.07 0.90 -12.38
N GLU A 142 10.97 0.76 -11.65
CA GLU A 142 9.58 0.85 -12.12
C GLU A 142 9.07 2.29 -12.40
N HIS A 143 9.84 3.34 -12.11
CA HIS A 143 9.45 4.70 -12.44
C HIS A 143 9.62 4.98 -13.94
N SER A 144 8.54 5.36 -14.65
CA SER A 144 8.54 5.67 -16.10
C SER A 144 9.34 6.93 -16.51
N ARG A 145 10.24 7.42 -15.66
CA ARG A 145 11.05 8.65 -15.84
C ARG A 145 12.55 8.41 -15.60
N TRP A 146 13.09 7.27 -16.03
CA TRP A 146 14.53 7.14 -16.27
C TRP A 146 14.94 7.95 -17.51
N GLU A 147 14.75 9.27 -17.47
CA GLU A 147 15.07 10.16 -18.59
C GLU A 147 16.33 10.94 -18.26
N PHE A 148 17.48 10.32 -18.53
CA PHE A 148 18.73 11.03 -18.60
C PHE A 148 18.65 11.98 -19.80
N SER A 149 18.51 13.28 -19.54
CA SER A 149 18.50 14.28 -20.60
C SER A 149 19.87 14.91 -20.68
N PHE A 150 20.58 14.73 -21.80
CA PHE A 150 21.88 15.37 -22.01
C PHE A 150 21.78 16.38 -23.15
N HIS A 151 22.16 17.65 -22.91
CA HIS A 151 21.91 18.77 -23.82
C HIS A 151 20.43 18.87 -24.28
N GLY A 152 19.52 18.46 -23.40
CA GLY A 152 18.07 18.48 -23.64
C GLY A 152 17.57 17.40 -24.61
N VAL A 153 18.37 16.37 -24.87
CA VAL A 153 17.94 15.16 -25.58
C VAL A 153 17.72 14.06 -24.54
N PRO A 154 16.49 13.55 -24.38
CA PRO A 154 16.24 12.39 -23.53
C PRO A 154 16.96 11.16 -24.09
N MET A 155 17.64 10.42 -23.24
CA MET A 155 18.43 9.25 -23.60
C MET A 155 18.21 8.11 -22.61
N PHE A 156 18.45 6.90 -23.10
CA PHE A 156 18.68 5.73 -22.27
C PHE A 156 20.19 5.52 -22.07
N VAL A 157 20.58 5.16 -20.85
CA VAL A 157 21.97 4.83 -20.51
C VAL A 157 22.02 3.48 -19.82
N PHE A 158 22.89 2.59 -20.27
CA PHE A 158 23.01 1.22 -19.73
C PHE A 158 24.46 0.82 -19.53
N ALA A 159 24.76 0.12 -18.44
CA ALA A 159 26.03 -0.61 -18.29
C ALA A 159 25.93 -1.95 -19.03
N ALA A 160 26.90 -2.24 -19.90
CA ALA A 160 27.04 -3.50 -20.60
C ALA A 160 28.14 -4.33 -19.92
N ALA A 161 27.76 -5.51 -19.42
CA ALA A 161 28.72 -6.55 -19.09
C ALA A 161 29.40 -7.04 -20.39
N PRO A 162 30.69 -7.43 -20.35
CA PRO A 162 31.40 -7.94 -21.52
C PRO A 162 30.67 -9.14 -22.11
N THR A 163 30.41 -10.23 -21.36
CA THR A 163 29.79 -11.45 -21.93
C THR A 163 28.47 -11.87 -21.26
N HIS A 164 27.65 -12.67 -21.95
CA HIS A 164 26.45 -13.31 -21.38
C HIS A 164 26.77 -14.24 -20.19
N VAL A 165 27.95 -14.87 -20.20
CA VAL A 165 28.44 -15.75 -19.12
C VAL A 165 28.88 -14.95 -17.89
N ALA A 166 29.58 -13.83 -18.10
CA ALA A 166 30.00 -12.88 -17.06
C ALA A 166 28.80 -12.28 -16.31
N ARG A 167 27.71 -12.01 -17.03
CA ARG A 167 26.45 -11.55 -16.46
C ARG A 167 25.81 -12.57 -15.50
N ARG A 168 25.86 -13.87 -15.81
CA ARG A 168 25.25 -14.93 -14.97
C ARG A 168 26.07 -15.29 -13.74
N SER A 169 27.34 -14.87 -13.67
CA SER A 169 28.28 -15.27 -12.61
C SER A 169 28.50 -14.21 -11.52
N ARG A 170 27.74 -13.10 -11.53
CA ARG A 170 28.01 -11.86 -10.75
C ARG A 170 29.43 -11.27 -10.98
N ASN A 171 30.19 -11.78 -11.95
CA ASN A 171 31.53 -11.33 -12.30
C ASN A 171 31.47 -10.62 -13.65
N LEU A 172 31.34 -9.29 -13.63
CA LEU A 172 31.30 -8.45 -14.83
C LEU A 172 32.63 -8.44 -15.61
N GLY A 173 33.65 -9.21 -15.18
CA GLY A 173 34.99 -9.16 -15.73
C GLY A 173 35.67 -7.83 -15.40
N ASP A 174 36.87 -7.60 -15.93
CA ASP A 174 37.63 -6.41 -15.57
C ASP A 174 37.13 -5.14 -16.32
N GLY A 175 36.26 -5.26 -17.32
CA GLY A 175 35.88 -4.15 -18.21
C GLY A 175 34.44 -3.67 -18.05
N LEU A 176 34.23 -2.34 -18.06
CA LEU A 176 32.92 -1.69 -18.11
C LEU A 176 32.72 -0.99 -19.46
N VAL A 177 31.52 -1.10 -20.03
CA VAL A 177 31.10 -0.29 -21.18
C VAL A 177 29.75 0.34 -20.86
N MET A 178 29.61 1.65 -21.10
CA MET A 178 28.33 2.36 -20.96
C MET A 178 27.75 2.66 -22.33
N LEU A 179 26.49 2.33 -22.56
CA LEU A 179 25.78 2.57 -23.81
C LEU A 179 24.80 3.73 -23.65
N PHE A 180 24.93 4.76 -24.48
CA PHE A 180 24.04 5.92 -24.56
C PHE A 180 23.23 5.87 -25.84
N GLN A 181 21.91 6.04 -25.74
CA GLN A 181 21.02 6.04 -26.89
C GLN A 181 19.94 7.11 -26.76
N PRO A 182 19.75 7.99 -27.76
CA PRO A 182 18.62 8.93 -27.77
C PRO A 182 17.27 8.21 -27.74
N ARG A 183 16.27 8.76 -27.03
CA ARG A 183 14.91 8.18 -26.87
C ARG A 183 14.06 8.21 -28.14
N ASN A 184 14.63 8.59 -29.27
CA ASN A 184 13.96 8.71 -30.56
C ASN A 184 13.36 7.38 -31.09
N VAL A 185 13.73 6.25 -30.49
CA VAL A 185 13.17 4.91 -30.72
C VAL A 185 11.65 4.83 -30.47
N PHE A 186 11.12 5.69 -29.59
CA PHE A 186 9.72 5.69 -29.15
C PHE A 186 8.84 6.73 -29.84
N ALA A 187 9.42 7.57 -30.71
CA ALA A 187 8.69 8.63 -31.41
C ALA A 187 7.50 8.12 -32.27
N GLY A 188 7.44 6.82 -32.58
CA GLY A 188 6.28 6.16 -33.23
C GLY A 188 5.44 5.24 -32.33
N ILE A 189 5.84 5.04 -31.08
CA ILE A 189 5.22 4.12 -30.10
C ILE A 189 4.28 4.90 -29.15
N GLU A 190 4.61 6.14 -28.81
CA GLU A 190 3.92 6.96 -27.80
C GLU A 190 2.53 7.49 -28.21
N GLY A 191 2.05 7.21 -29.43
CA GLY A 191 0.79 7.76 -29.96
C GLY A 191 -0.31 6.76 -30.33
N GLY A 192 -0.36 5.56 -29.73
CA GLY A 192 -1.43 4.59 -30.04
C GLY A 192 -1.44 4.07 -31.49
N SER A 193 -0.34 4.22 -32.22
CA SER A 193 -0.26 3.83 -33.64
C SER A 193 -0.37 2.30 -33.81
N PRO A 194 -0.95 1.79 -34.91
CA PRO A 194 -1.00 0.35 -35.20
C PRO A 194 0.37 -0.33 -35.21
N ALA A 195 1.41 0.37 -35.67
CA ALA A 195 2.78 -0.11 -35.63
C ALA A 195 3.32 -0.22 -34.19
N GLY A 196 2.97 0.74 -33.32
CA GLY A 196 3.30 0.72 -31.89
C GLY A 196 2.62 -0.43 -31.13
N MET A 197 1.37 -0.77 -31.48
CA MET A 197 0.66 -1.91 -30.90
C MET A 197 1.27 -3.26 -31.32
N VAL A 198 1.61 -3.42 -32.61
CA VAL A 198 2.26 -4.63 -33.13
C VAL A 198 3.66 -4.83 -32.53
N ALA A 199 4.42 -3.74 -32.35
CA ALA A 199 5.72 -3.79 -31.69
C ALA A 199 5.60 -4.27 -30.22
N ARG A 200 4.67 -3.69 -29.45
CA ARG A 200 4.39 -4.09 -28.05
C ARG A 200 3.95 -5.55 -27.94
N ARG A 201 3.18 -6.05 -28.90
CA ARG A 201 2.75 -7.45 -28.95
C ARG A 201 3.91 -8.41 -29.18
N ARG A 202 4.78 -8.14 -30.17
CA ARG A 202 5.97 -8.97 -30.43
C ARG A 202 6.96 -9.01 -29.27
N ILE A 203 7.04 -7.93 -28.50
CA ILE A 203 7.88 -7.84 -27.30
C ILE A 203 7.33 -8.78 -26.22
N ARG A 204 6.02 -8.72 -25.94
CA ARG A 204 5.35 -9.65 -25.00
C ARG A 204 5.53 -11.12 -25.39
N GLU A 205 5.36 -11.45 -26.67
CA GLU A 205 5.53 -12.82 -27.18
C GLU A 205 6.96 -13.36 -26.97
N ARG A 206 7.99 -12.50 -27.05
CA ARG A 206 9.39 -12.91 -26.79
C ARG A 206 9.72 -13.03 -25.31
N LEU A 207 9.08 -12.23 -24.45
CA LEU A 207 9.27 -12.31 -22.99
C LEU A 207 8.65 -13.59 -22.44
N ALA A 208 7.44 -13.94 -22.87
CA ALA A 208 6.79 -15.20 -22.50
C ALA A 208 7.59 -16.46 -22.94
N ALA A 209 8.34 -16.37 -24.03
CA ALA A 209 9.23 -17.45 -24.47
C ALA A 209 10.46 -17.60 -23.56
N TRP A 210 10.90 -16.54 -22.87
CA TRP A 210 12.00 -16.61 -21.91
C TRP A 210 11.61 -17.20 -20.55
N ASP A 211 10.33 -17.14 -20.18
CA ASP A 211 9.79 -17.70 -18.94
C ASP A 211 9.73 -19.25 -18.93
N THR A 212 10.09 -19.89 -20.04
CA THR A 212 10.12 -21.36 -20.18
C THR A 212 11.46 -22.00 -19.81
N ILE A 213 12.44 -21.21 -19.35
CA ILE A 213 13.77 -21.69 -18.94
C ILE A 213 13.78 -21.88 -17.41
N GLU A 214 14.17 -23.08 -16.95
CA GLU A 214 14.19 -23.44 -15.52
C GLU A 214 15.03 -22.45 -14.68
N PRO A 215 14.51 -21.97 -13.53
CA PRO A 215 15.20 -21.01 -12.67
C PRO A 215 16.42 -21.64 -11.98
N HIS A 216 17.50 -20.88 -11.89
CA HIS A 216 18.75 -21.34 -11.29
C HIS A 216 18.63 -21.31 -9.74
N PRO A 217 19.04 -22.38 -9.03
CA PRO A 217 18.72 -22.60 -7.61
C PRO A 217 19.30 -21.58 -6.61
N PHE A 218 20.17 -20.67 -7.05
CA PHE A 218 20.72 -19.59 -6.23
C PHE A 218 20.42 -18.18 -6.77
N MET A 219 19.62 -18.03 -7.85
CA MET A 219 19.37 -16.74 -8.49
C MET A 219 17.89 -16.38 -8.71
N GLY A 220 16.94 -17.22 -8.29
CA GLY A 220 15.50 -16.92 -8.39
C GLY A 220 14.95 -16.87 -9.82
N ASN A 221 13.67 -16.48 -9.94
CA ASN A 221 12.90 -16.54 -11.18
C ASN A 221 13.37 -15.53 -12.23
N TYR A 222 13.91 -16.04 -13.34
CA TYR A 222 14.10 -15.26 -14.56
C TYR A 222 12.78 -15.18 -15.33
N GLY A 223 11.88 -14.24 -15.00
CA GLY A 223 10.64 -14.12 -15.78
C GLY A 223 9.51 -13.26 -15.20
N ASP A 224 9.75 -11.97 -14.91
CA ASP A 224 8.66 -11.02 -14.63
C ASP A 224 8.20 -10.31 -15.93
N PRO A 225 6.95 -10.52 -16.39
CA PRO A 225 6.38 -9.92 -17.59
C PRO A 225 5.77 -8.51 -17.38
N SER A 226 5.75 -7.97 -16.17
CA SER A 226 5.18 -6.63 -15.86
C SER A 226 6.10 -5.46 -16.24
N ASN A 227 7.34 -5.76 -16.62
CA ASN A 227 8.37 -4.76 -16.91
C ASN A 227 8.30 -4.27 -18.37
N PHE A 228 7.39 -3.33 -18.63
CA PHE A 228 7.30 -2.65 -19.92
C PHE A 228 8.43 -1.64 -20.07
N GLU A 229 9.34 -1.96 -20.99
CA GLU A 229 10.47 -1.17 -21.49
C GLU A 229 11.85 -1.55 -20.94
N TRP A 230 12.22 -2.79 -21.28
CA TRP A 230 13.59 -3.20 -21.62
C TRP A 230 14.56 -3.33 -20.45
N LYS A 231 14.25 -4.21 -19.48
CA LYS A 231 15.26 -5.02 -18.77
C LYS A 231 16.56 -4.25 -18.46
N GLN A 232 16.40 -3.13 -17.76
CA GLN A 232 17.48 -2.39 -17.11
C GLN A 232 18.03 -3.27 -15.98
N TYR A 233 19.13 -3.98 -16.24
CA TYR A 233 19.85 -4.73 -15.22
C TYR A 233 21.32 -4.28 -15.35
N TYR A 234 22.03 -3.84 -14.31
CA TYR A 234 22.02 -4.17 -12.89
C TYR A 234 22.57 -2.99 -12.05
N ILE A 235 22.17 -2.87 -10.77
CA ILE A 235 22.97 -3.08 -9.53
C ILE A 235 21.96 -3.26 -8.38
N SER A 236 21.41 -4.46 -8.18
CA SER A 236 20.57 -4.75 -7.01
C SER A 236 20.82 -6.12 -6.39
N ASP A 237 21.81 -6.88 -6.85
CA ASP A 237 22.13 -8.21 -6.31
C ASP A 237 23.19 -8.13 -5.21
N ALA A 238 22.97 -7.25 -4.23
CA ALA A 238 23.65 -7.35 -2.94
C ALA A 238 22.67 -8.00 -1.96
N ASP A 239 23.01 -9.23 -1.54
CA ASP A 239 22.28 -10.00 -0.54
C ASP A 239 22.02 -9.12 0.70
N GLY A 240 20.75 -8.83 1.00
CA GLY A 240 20.32 -8.16 2.22
C GLY A 240 20.69 -6.67 2.35
N GLY A 241 19.72 -5.79 2.05
CA GLY A 241 19.52 -4.50 2.76
C GLY A 241 20.53 -3.35 2.61
N ALA A 242 21.78 -3.57 2.22
CA ALA A 242 22.83 -2.57 2.47
C ALA A 242 23.11 -1.53 1.34
N MET A 243 22.64 -1.71 0.09
CA MET A 243 22.99 -0.77 -1.00
C MET A 243 22.08 0.47 -1.14
N TYR A 244 20.90 0.48 -0.52
CA TYR A 244 20.04 1.69 -0.51
C TYR A 244 20.64 2.84 0.31
N GLU A 245 21.63 2.56 1.17
CA GLU A 245 22.31 3.57 2.01
C GLU A 245 23.38 4.38 1.26
N THR A 246 23.77 4.03 0.03
CA THR A 246 24.91 4.67 -0.65
C THR A 246 24.65 5.22 -2.05
N CYS A 247 23.40 5.55 -2.39
CA CYS A 247 23.14 6.40 -3.56
C CYS A 247 23.57 7.84 -3.23
N PRO A 248 24.69 8.38 -3.76
CA PRO A 248 25.19 9.70 -3.34
C PRO A 248 24.51 10.84 -4.11
N LEU A 249 23.38 10.55 -4.76
CA LEU A 249 22.43 11.53 -5.27
C LEU A 249 21.21 11.67 -4.35
N THR A 250 21.31 11.18 -3.10
CA THR A 250 20.53 11.71 -1.99
C THR A 250 20.95 13.16 -1.74
N HIS A 251 20.55 14.06 -2.63
CA HIS A 251 20.11 15.35 -2.13
C HIS A 251 18.85 15.06 -1.30
N GLU A 252 18.85 15.56 -0.07
CA GLU A 252 17.70 15.59 0.82
C GLU A 252 16.47 16.07 0.03
N VAL A 253 15.66 15.12 -0.45
CA VAL A 253 14.24 15.39 -0.68
C VAL A 253 13.72 15.74 0.70
N PRO A 254 13.05 16.90 0.90
CA PRO A 254 12.58 17.28 2.22
C PRO A 254 11.84 16.09 2.82
N ASP A 255 12.29 15.68 4.01
CA ASP A 255 11.92 14.49 4.80
C ASP A 255 10.42 14.48 5.21
N ASP A 256 9.61 15.31 4.56
CA ASP A 256 8.33 15.80 5.03
C ASP A 256 7.14 15.40 4.15
N THR A 257 7.35 14.77 2.99
CA THR A 257 6.24 14.49 2.05
C THR A 257 5.76 13.05 2.11
N HIS A 258 6.67 12.08 2.25
CA HIS A 258 6.31 10.66 2.39
C HIS A 258 5.66 10.35 3.75
N GLY A 259 5.96 11.14 4.79
CA GLY A 259 5.40 10.97 6.12
C GLY A 259 3.94 11.36 6.29
N PHE A 260 3.28 11.92 5.27
CA PHE A 260 1.90 12.43 5.38
C PHE A 260 1.04 12.08 4.17
N VAL A 261 -0.05 11.34 4.39
CA VAL A 261 -1.00 10.99 3.32
C VAL A 261 -1.68 12.20 2.67
N HIS A 262 -1.94 13.28 3.42
CA HIS A 262 -2.56 14.48 2.85
C HIS A 262 -1.62 15.23 1.89
N ARG A 263 -0.30 15.11 2.05
CA ARG A 263 0.68 15.69 1.12
C ARG A 263 0.85 14.83 -0.13
N GLN A 264 0.80 13.50 0.02
CA GLN A 264 0.74 12.59 -1.12
C GLN A 264 -0.54 12.85 -1.95
N PHE A 265 -1.66 13.13 -1.28
CA PHE A 265 -2.89 13.56 -1.93
C PHE A 265 -2.72 14.91 -2.66
N GLU A 266 -2.09 15.93 -2.05
CA GLU A 266 -1.81 17.22 -2.70
C GLU A 266 -1.01 17.04 -4.00
N GLN A 267 0.03 16.21 -3.97
CA GLN A 267 0.83 15.88 -5.16
C GLN A 267 -0.03 15.19 -6.24
N GLN A 268 -0.89 14.27 -5.86
CA GLN A 268 -1.78 13.60 -6.80
C GLN A 268 -2.83 14.57 -7.37
N ALA A 269 -3.40 15.44 -6.53
CA ALA A 269 -4.37 16.44 -6.95
C ALA A 269 -3.77 17.44 -7.95
N ALA A 270 -2.49 17.78 -7.81
CA ALA A 270 -1.76 18.58 -8.78
C ALA A 270 -1.52 17.83 -10.12
N LYS A 271 -1.28 16.52 -10.08
CA LYS A 271 -1.05 15.68 -11.27
C LYS A 271 -2.33 15.47 -12.10
N THR A 272 -3.46 15.22 -11.44
CA THR A 272 -4.74 14.89 -12.11
C THR A 272 -5.91 15.71 -11.58
N PRO A 273 -5.87 17.06 -11.68
CA PRO A 273 -6.80 17.94 -10.98
C PRO A 273 -8.26 17.80 -11.40
N THR A 274 -8.51 17.37 -12.64
CA THR A 274 -9.87 17.21 -13.20
C THR A 274 -10.34 15.75 -13.21
N ALA A 275 -9.55 14.81 -12.67
CA ALA A 275 -10.00 13.43 -12.50
C ALA A 275 -11.00 13.36 -11.35
N VAL A 276 -11.95 12.42 -11.43
CA VAL A 276 -12.92 12.18 -10.36
C VAL A 276 -12.18 11.58 -9.15
N ALA A 277 -12.35 12.19 -7.98
CA ALA A 277 -11.74 11.74 -6.73
C ALA A 277 -12.75 11.01 -5.84
N VAL A 278 -13.98 11.54 -5.72
CA VAL A 278 -15.02 10.98 -4.83
C VAL A 278 -16.37 10.98 -5.54
N ILE A 279 -17.10 9.88 -5.39
CA ILE A 279 -18.49 9.71 -5.79
C ILE A 279 -19.26 9.29 -4.53
N ALA A 280 -20.22 10.12 -4.09
CA ALA A 280 -21.03 9.85 -2.91
C ALA A 280 -22.49 10.31 -3.15
N GLY A 281 -23.36 9.37 -3.52
CA GLY A 281 -24.72 9.71 -3.96
C GLY A 281 -24.67 10.60 -5.21
N ASP A 282 -25.31 11.76 -5.15
CA ASP A 282 -25.33 12.74 -6.25
C ASP A 282 -24.06 13.64 -6.27
N ASP A 283 -23.25 13.61 -5.21
CA ASP A 283 -22.02 14.40 -5.13
C ASP A 283 -20.86 13.70 -5.87
N VAL A 284 -20.32 14.39 -6.87
CA VAL A 284 -19.10 13.99 -7.58
C VAL A 284 -18.07 15.10 -7.47
N LEU A 285 -16.98 14.82 -6.77
CA LEU A 285 -15.88 15.78 -6.59
C LEU A 285 -14.67 15.33 -7.41
N ASP A 286 -14.12 16.26 -8.19
CA ASP A 286 -12.79 16.10 -8.77
C ASP A 286 -11.70 16.39 -7.73
N TYR A 287 -10.46 15.99 -8.04
CA TYR A 287 -9.31 16.19 -7.15
C TYR A 287 -9.10 17.65 -6.76
N ARG A 288 -9.24 18.59 -7.71
CA ARG A 288 -9.09 20.03 -7.46
C ARG A 288 -10.14 20.55 -6.49
N THR A 289 -11.40 20.16 -6.66
CA THR A 289 -12.51 20.62 -5.81
C THR A 289 -12.38 20.03 -4.42
N LEU A 290 -12.04 18.75 -4.32
CA LEU A 290 -11.79 18.09 -3.04
C LEU A 290 -10.65 18.77 -2.27
N ASP A 291 -9.52 19.02 -2.94
CA ASP A 291 -8.37 19.69 -2.31
C ASP A 291 -8.72 21.10 -1.84
N ARG A 292 -9.41 21.88 -2.68
CA ARG A 292 -9.81 23.26 -2.36
C ARG A 292 -10.79 23.35 -1.19
N ARG A 293 -11.75 22.43 -1.10
CA ARG A 293 -12.69 22.35 0.03
C ARG A 293 -11.96 21.92 1.31
N ALA A 294 -11.03 20.97 1.22
CA ALA A 294 -10.23 20.52 2.36
C ALA A 294 -9.27 21.62 2.86
N ASN A 295 -8.63 22.38 1.97
CA ASN A 295 -7.83 23.57 2.29
C ASN A 295 -8.70 24.65 2.96
N HIS A 296 -9.91 24.83 2.42
CA HIS A 296 -11.09 25.45 3.03
C HIS A 296 -11.15 25.28 4.55
N LEU A 297 -11.53 24.06 4.87
CA LEU A 297 -11.77 23.60 6.22
C LEU A 297 -10.50 23.68 7.07
N ALA A 298 -9.34 23.30 6.52
CA ALA A 298 -8.07 23.33 7.25
C ALA A 298 -7.74 24.73 7.78
N ARG A 299 -7.96 25.78 6.97
CA ARG A 299 -7.77 27.17 7.39
C ARG A 299 -8.77 27.60 8.46
N THR A 300 -10.03 27.20 8.30
CA THR A 300 -11.08 27.45 9.30
C THR A 300 -10.72 26.80 10.65
N LEU A 301 -10.30 25.54 10.67
CA LEU A 301 -9.86 24.85 11.88
C LEU A 301 -8.66 25.56 12.53
N ARG A 302 -7.70 26.04 11.74
CA ARG A 302 -6.54 26.78 12.26
C ARG A 302 -6.95 28.12 12.89
N ALA A 303 -7.94 28.80 12.30
CA ALA A 303 -8.53 30.02 12.85
C ALA A 303 -9.29 29.76 14.16
N GLU A 304 -9.93 28.59 14.30
CA GLU A 304 -10.55 28.10 15.54
C GLU A 304 -9.54 27.67 16.63
N GLY A 305 -8.24 27.75 16.33
CA GLY A 305 -7.17 27.42 17.27
C GLY A 305 -6.71 25.96 17.23
N VAL A 306 -7.13 25.17 16.24
CA VAL A 306 -6.63 23.80 16.04
C VAL A 306 -5.13 23.84 15.69
N ARG A 307 -4.35 22.94 16.30
CA ARG A 307 -2.87 22.82 16.18
C ARG A 307 -2.48 21.35 16.09
N PRO A 308 -1.21 21.02 15.75
CA PRO A 308 -0.72 19.65 15.87
C PRO A 308 -0.98 19.03 17.25
N GLU A 309 -1.20 17.72 17.29
CA GLU A 309 -1.65 16.94 18.48
C GLU A 309 -3.08 17.23 18.98
N HIS A 310 -3.77 18.25 18.47
CA HIS A 310 -5.18 18.41 18.76
C HIS A 310 -6.01 17.32 18.08
N ARG A 311 -7.10 16.92 18.72
CA ARG A 311 -8.09 15.99 18.17
C ARG A 311 -9.31 16.79 17.74
N VAL A 312 -9.81 16.50 16.54
CA VAL A 312 -11.03 17.09 15.99
C VAL A 312 -12.04 15.97 15.81
N GLY A 313 -13.19 16.07 16.47
CA GLY A 313 -14.30 15.14 16.24
C GLY A 313 -14.81 15.32 14.81
N VAL A 314 -15.03 14.23 14.08
CA VAL A 314 -15.61 14.27 12.74
C VAL A 314 -16.87 13.42 12.76
N VAL A 315 -18.02 14.04 12.51
CA VAL A 315 -19.25 13.29 12.25
C VAL A 315 -19.06 12.53 10.95
N ALA A 316 -18.88 11.22 11.08
CA ALA A 316 -18.33 10.36 10.06
C ALA A 316 -19.44 9.68 9.26
N ASP A 317 -20.33 10.48 8.68
CA ASP A 317 -21.40 9.97 7.84
C ASP A 317 -20.90 9.58 6.43
N ARG A 318 -21.75 8.92 5.65
CA ARG A 318 -21.38 8.40 4.33
C ARG A 318 -21.57 9.47 3.24
N SER A 319 -20.67 10.44 3.19
CA SER A 319 -20.74 11.55 2.23
C SER A 319 -19.38 12.09 1.77
N ALA A 320 -19.39 12.87 0.69
CA ALA A 320 -18.20 13.57 0.21
C ALA A 320 -17.70 14.62 1.23
N ASP A 321 -18.60 15.25 1.98
CA ASP A 321 -18.26 16.19 3.05
C ASP A 321 -17.42 15.55 4.16
N THR A 322 -17.68 14.27 4.49
CA THR A 322 -16.86 13.53 5.44
C THR A 322 -15.44 13.33 4.90
N VAL A 323 -15.27 13.04 3.61
CA VAL A 323 -13.93 12.94 3.00
C VAL A 323 -13.20 14.29 3.03
N VAL A 324 -13.92 15.39 2.75
CA VAL A 324 -13.41 16.77 2.94
C VAL A 324 -12.99 17.00 4.39
N ALA A 325 -13.79 16.56 5.35
CA ALA A 325 -13.52 16.71 6.79
C ALA A 325 -12.23 16.00 7.21
N LEU A 326 -12.07 14.73 6.82
CA LEU A 326 -10.88 13.94 7.11
C LEU A 326 -9.62 14.59 6.53
N LEU A 327 -9.65 14.98 5.25
CA LEU A 327 -8.53 15.68 4.60
C LEU A 327 -8.23 17.04 5.24
N GLY A 328 -9.26 17.84 5.55
CA GLY A 328 -9.13 19.17 6.13
C GLY A 328 -8.52 19.14 7.54
N VAL A 329 -8.90 18.16 8.36
CA VAL A 329 -8.29 17.95 9.69
C VAL A 329 -6.81 17.58 9.56
N LEU A 330 -6.46 16.65 8.66
CA LEU A 330 -5.06 16.27 8.42
C LEU A 330 -4.23 17.45 7.88
N LYS A 331 -4.79 18.26 6.98
CA LYS A 331 -4.15 19.47 6.43
C LYS A 331 -4.00 20.59 7.47
N ALA A 332 -4.87 20.64 8.48
CA ALA A 332 -4.69 21.52 9.64
C ALA A 332 -3.57 21.03 10.59
N GLY A 333 -3.04 19.83 10.36
CA GLY A 333 -2.01 19.17 11.17
C GLY A 333 -2.56 18.43 12.39
N ALA A 334 -3.88 18.30 12.52
CA ALA A 334 -4.55 17.67 13.65
C ALA A 334 -4.98 16.23 13.36
N ALA A 335 -5.40 15.53 14.41
CA ALA A 335 -5.90 14.18 14.32
C ALA A 335 -7.43 14.15 14.24
N TYR A 336 -8.00 13.41 13.30
CA TYR A 336 -9.44 13.20 13.27
C TYR A 336 -9.87 12.09 14.25
N VAL A 337 -11.05 12.27 14.84
CA VAL A 337 -11.74 11.28 15.67
C VAL A 337 -13.10 11.04 15.04
N PRO A 338 -13.26 10.00 14.21
CA PRO A 338 -14.52 9.77 13.53
C PRO A 338 -15.56 9.26 14.54
N VAL A 339 -16.75 9.86 14.46
CA VAL A 339 -17.91 9.53 15.28
C VAL A 339 -19.03 9.16 14.32
N ASP A 340 -19.41 7.88 14.34
CA ASP A 340 -20.53 7.40 13.54
C ASP A 340 -21.83 8.07 14.03
N PRO A 341 -22.59 8.76 13.14
CA PRO A 341 -23.81 9.45 13.51
C PRO A 341 -24.91 8.52 14.04
N ALA A 342 -24.82 7.20 13.80
CA ALA A 342 -25.74 6.21 14.34
C ALA A 342 -25.44 5.83 15.79
N LEU A 343 -24.35 6.33 16.39
CA LEU A 343 -24.04 6.06 17.79
C LEU A 343 -25.02 6.78 18.73
N PRO A 344 -25.44 6.14 19.83
CA PRO A 344 -26.24 6.81 20.85
C PRO A 344 -25.56 8.05 21.41
N GLU A 345 -26.36 9.02 21.83
CA GLU A 345 -25.90 10.29 22.42
C GLU A 345 -24.87 10.09 23.54
N GLU A 346 -25.20 9.26 24.54
CA GLU A 346 -24.32 9.01 25.70
C GLU A 346 -22.93 8.51 25.25
N ARG A 347 -22.89 7.65 24.23
CA ARG A 347 -21.65 7.08 23.70
C ARG A 347 -20.87 8.11 22.88
N THR A 348 -21.57 8.91 22.08
CA THR A 348 -20.97 10.01 21.31
C THR A 348 -20.30 11.03 22.23
N VAL A 349 -21.00 11.47 23.27
CA VAL A 349 -20.46 12.42 24.25
C VAL A 349 -19.27 11.82 24.99
N LEU A 350 -19.37 10.56 25.46
CA LEU A 350 -18.26 9.87 26.11
C LEU A 350 -17.01 9.80 25.22
N MET A 351 -17.14 9.38 23.96
CA MET A 351 -16.01 9.28 23.02
C MET A 351 -15.36 10.64 22.78
N LEU A 352 -16.17 11.69 22.62
CA LEU A 352 -15.68 13.04 22.43
C LEU A 352 -15.00 13.57 23.70
N ASP A 353 -15.53 13.27 24.89
CA ASP A 353 -14.94 13.66 26.18
C ASP A 353 -13.58 12.98 26.37
N GLU A 354 -13.50 11.66 26.17
CA GLU A 354 -12.26 10.89 26.30
C GLU A 354 -11.20 11.29 25.26
N SER A 355 -11.65 11.70 24.06
CA SER A 355 -10.72 12.19 23.04
C SER A 355 -10.16 13.56 23.38
N GLY A 356 -10.84 14.33 24.23
CA GLY A 356 -10.55 15.74 24.50
C GLY A 356 -10.67 16.62 23.25
N ALA A 357 -11.59 16.29 22.34
CA ALA A 357 -11.87 17.11 21.17
C ALA A 357 -12.79 18.28 21.55
N ASP A 358 -12.30 19.50 21.39
CA ASP A 358 -13.05 20.74 21.67
C ASP A 358 -13.81 21.29 20.43
N VAL A 359 -13.43 20.79 19.26
CA VAL A 359 -14.00 21.15 17.96
C VAL A 359 -14.54 19.89 17.30
N VAL A 360 -15.76 19.98 16.77
CA VAL A 360 -16.40 18.92 15.98
C VAL A 360 -16.76 19.46 14.60
N VAL A 361 -16.35 18.73 13.58
CA VAL A 361 -16.68 18.98 12.18
C VAL A 361 -17.82 18.06 11.77
N ALA A 362 -18.82 18.62 11.10
CA ALA A 362 -19.95 17.85 10.56
C ALA A 362 -20.38 18.36 9.19
N PRO A 363 -20.97 17.50 8.33
CA PRO A 363 -21.70 17.97 7.16
C PRO A 363 -22.77 18.99 7.57
N GLY A 364 -22.96 20.07 6.79
CA GLY A 364 -23.85 21.16 7.18
C GLY A 364 -25.29 20.71 7.47
N ARG A 365 -25.77 19.73 6.70
CA ARG A 365 -27.10 19.12 6.89
C ARG A 365 -27.28 18.42 8.24
N LEU A 366 -26.20 18.05 8.93
CA LEU A 366 -26.22 17.36 10.23
C LEU A 366 -25.92 18.30 11.41
N LEU A 367 -25.62 19.59 11.15
CA LEU A 367 -25.41 20.56 12.20
C LEU A 367 -26.66 20.71 13.06
N GLY A 368 -26.49 20.62 14.39
CA GLY A 368 -27.58 20.71 15.37
C GLY A 368 -28.43 19.43 15.50
N GLN A 369 -28.19 18.40 14.69
CA GLN A 369 -28.87 17.11 14.81
C GLN A 369 -28.11 16.11 15.69
N ILE A 370 -26.81 16.34 15.88
CA ILE A 370 -25.92 15.42 16.59
C ILE A 370 -25.54 16.03 17.94
N PRO A 371 -25.75 15.30 19.05
CA PRO A 371 -25.47 15.79 20.38
C PRO A 371 -23.97 15.74 20.67
N VAL A 372 -23.28 16.84 20.34
CA VAL A 372 -21.84 16.99 20.56
C VAL A 372 -21.50 17.64 21.92
N GLY A 373 -22.51 17.89 22.75
CA GLY A 373 -22.35 18.60 24.02
C GLY A 373 -21.94 20.07 23.83
N PRO A 374 -21.12 20.66 24.73
CA PRO A 374 -20.77 22.09 24.71
C PRO A 374 -19.70 22.49 23.68
N ARG A 375 -19.42 21.62 22.70
CA ARG A 375 -18.30 21.76 21.76
C ARG A 375 -18.60 22.76 20.64
N ARG A 376 -17.54 23.31 20.06
CA ARG A 376 -17.64 24.16 18.88
C ARG A 376 -17.91 23.32 17.64
N LEU A 377 -18.94 23.69 16.88
CA LEU A 377 -19.33 23.02 15.64
C LEU A 377 -18.80 23.80 14.42
N VAL A 378 -18.20 23.07 13.49
CA VAL A 378 -17.69 23.60 12.20
C VAL A 378 -18.32 22.81 11.05
N ALA A 379 -18.80 23.50 10.03
CA ALA A 379 -19.36 22.88 8.83
C ALA A 379 -18.27 22.33 7.91
N ALA A 380 -18.48 21.13 7.34
CA ALA A 380 -17.56 20.50 6.39
C ALA A 380 -17.84 20.85 4.91
N ASP A 381 -19.05 21.33 4.59
CA ASP A 381 -19.60 21.44 3.23
C ASP A 381 -19.02 22.59 2.39
N GLY A 382 -18.06 23.35 2.93
CA GLY A 382 -17.39 24.43 2.21
C GLY A 382 -18.29 25.63 1.88
N ALA A 383 -19.48 25.74 2.50
CA ALA A 383 -20.41 26.86 2.30
C ALA A 383 -19.80 28.24 2.67
N GLY A 384 -18.64 28.25 3.35
CA GLY A 384 -17.85 29.44 3.68
C GLY A 384 -16.75 29.82 2.67
N GLY A 385 -16.53 29.02 1.62
CA GLY A 385 -15.55 29.30 0.55
C GLY A 385 -14.66 28.12 0.13
N VAL A 386 -13.71 28.43 -0.76
CA VAL A 386 -12.67 27.51 -1.24
C VAL A 386 -11.30 28.16 -1.08
N ALA A 387 -10.26 27.34 -0.93
CA ALA A 387 -8.89 27.83 -0.77
C ALA A 387 -7.94 27.06 -1.68
N ASP A 388 -7.13 27.77 -2.46
CA ASP A 388 -6.15 27.15 -3.36
C ASP A 388 -4.98 26.49 -2.63
N GLU A 389 -4.61 27.00 -1.46
CA GLU A 389 -3.46 26.52 -0.71
C GLU A 389 -3.87 26.04 0.69
N PRO A 390 -3.15 25.08 1.29
CA PRO A 390 -3.34 24.70 2.69
C PRO A 390 -2.89 25.82 3.65
N PRO A 391 -3.15 25.69 4.97
CA PRO A 391 -2.50 26.54 5.98
C PRO A 391 -1.00 26.22 6.13
N SER A 392 -0.29 27.02 6.92
CA SER A 392 1.13 26.79 7.25
C SER A 392 1.35 25.39 7.85
N ARG A 393 2.35 24.67 7.32
CA ARG A 393 2.70 23.30 7.73
C ARG A 393 3.45 23.33 9.07
N GLU A 394 2.81 22.87 10.14
CA GLU A 394 3.40 22.79 11.49
C GLU A 394 3.54 21.36 12.03
N ALA A 395 2.81 20.39 11.46
CA ALA A 395 2.86 19.01 11.92
C ALA A 395 4.14 18.29 11.47
N THR A 396 4.61 17.38 12.31
CA THR A 396 5.67 16.40 12.02
C THR A 396 5.04 15.02 11.75
N PRO A 397 5.75 14.09 11.07
CA PRO A 397 5.23 12.74 10.82
C PRO A 397 4.90 11.97 12.10
N ASP A 398 5.51 12.34 13.22
CA ASP A 398 5.27 11.75 14.52
C ASP A 398 3.98 12.26 15.17
N ASN A 399 3.38 13.34 14.69
CA ASN A 399 2.10 13.82 15.19
C ASN A 399 0.95 12.86 14.86
N LEU A 400 -0.10 12.89 15.69
CA LEU A 400 -1.30 12.09 15.49
C LEU A 400 -2.01 12.44 14.17
N ALA A 401 -2.35 11.42 13.39
CA ALA A 401 -3.22 11.52 12.23
C ALA A 401 -4.67 11.18 12.57
N TYR A 402 -4.89 10.20 13.46
CA TYR A 402 -6.23 9.86 13.93
C TYR A 402 -6.22 9.19 15.29
N VAL A 403 -7.39 9.21 15.93
CA VAL A 403 -7.70 8.35 17.08
C VAL A 403 -8.97 7.57 16.78
N LEU A 404 -8.88 6.24 16.78
CA LEU A 404 -10.02 5.35 16.56
C LEU A 404 -10.40 4.63 17.85
N TYR A 405 -11.67 4.71 18.23
CA TYR A 405 -12.17 4.03 19.43
C TYR A 405 -12.57 2.59 19.12
N THR A 406 -12.00 1.67 19.90
CA THR A 406 -12.36 0.26 19.89
C THR A 406 -13.06 -0.13 21.18
N SER A 407 -13.78 -1.25 21.18
CA SER A 407 -14.38 -1.82 22.38
C SER A 407 -13.31 -2.13 23.43
N GLY A 408 -13.62 -1.88 24.71
CA GLY A 408 -12.70 -2.09 25.83
C GLY A 408 -13.18 -3.21 26.75
N SER A 409 -12.27 -4.06 27.20
CA SER A 409 -12.58 -5.20 28.09
C SER A 409 -13.20 -4.78 29.43
N THR A 410 -12.97 -3.54 29.88
CA THR A 410 -13.55 -2.95 31.09
C THR A 410 -14.92 -2.29 30.87
N GLY A 411 -15.41 -2.26 29.62
CA GLY A 411 -16.67 -1.65 29.23
C GLY A 411 -16.61 -0.16 28.84
N THR A 412 -15.43 0.43 28.85
CA THR A 412 -15.20 1.78 28.32
C THR A 412 -14.42 1.68 27.01
N PRO A 413 -14.84 2.35 25.92
CA PRO A 413 -14.08 2.39 24.67
C PRO A 413 -12.62 2.85 24.89
N LYS A 414 -11.69 2.38 24.06
CA LYS A 414 -10.28 2.77 24.11
C LYS A 414 -9.85 3.38 22.78
N GLY A 415 -9.32 4.60 22.83
CA GLY A 415 -8.85 5.33 21.65
C GLY A 415 -7.44 4.87 21.25
N VAL A 416 -7.30 4.25 20.09
CA VAL A 416 -6.00 3.89 19.49
C VAL A 416 -5.41 5.10 18.78
N MET A 417 -4.23 5.53 19.20
CA MET A 417 -3.55 6.70 18.67
C MET A 417 -2.60 6.33 17.53
N VAL A 418 -2.88 6.81 16.31
CA VAL A 418 -2.06 6.54 15.12
C VAL A 418 -1.47 7.84 14.56
N THR A 419 -0.19 7.82 14.21
CA THR A 419 0.57 8.96 13.71
C THR A 419 0.48 9.08 12.18
N HIS A 420 0.86 10.25 11.65
CA HIS A 420 0.97 10.45 10.21
C HIS A 420 1.93 9.45 9.55
N ARG A 421 3.09 9.20 10.17
CA ARG A 421 4.07 8.22 9.69
C ARG A 421 3.46 6.82 9.59
N GLN A 422 2.76 6.36 10.64
CA GLN A 422 2.14 5.05 10.66
C GLN A 422 1.06 4.90 9.59
N LEU A 423 0.21 5.92 9.43
CA LEU A 423 -0.80 5.95 8.38
C LEU A 423 -0.17 5.92 6.98
N ALA A 424 0.87 6.72 6.75
CA ALA A 424 1.56 6.75 5.47
C ALA A 424 2.25 5.42 5.14
N LEU A 425 2.90 4.78 6.12
CA LEU A 425 3.48 3.45 5.96
C LEU A 425 2.42 2.40 5.60
N ALA A 426 1.28 2.41 6.30
CA ALA A 426 0.17 1.51 6.01
C ALA A 426 -0.39 1.71 4.59
N THR A 427 -0.48 2.96 4.11
CA THR A 427 -0.87 3.29 2.74
C THR A 427 0.17 2.85 1.71
N LEU A 428 1.46 3.07 1.97
CA LEU A 428 2.54 2.68 1.06
C LEU A 428 2.65 1.16 0.91
N ALA A 429 2.41 0.41 1.99
CA ALA A 429 2.43 -1.05 1.96
C ALA A 429 1.36 -1.66 1.04
N GLN A 430 0.39 -0.88 0.57
CA GLN A 430 -0.60 -1.31 -0.41
C GLN A 430 -0.06 -1.33 -1.85
N ARG A 431 1.09 -0.67 -2.11
CA ARG A 431 1.71 -0.53 -3.44
C ARG A 431 2.67 -1.68 -3.75
N VAL A 432 2.14 -2.91 -3.74
CA VAL A 432 2.91 -4.12 -4.05
C VAL A 432 2.89 -4.36 -5.57
N PRO A 433 3.99 -4.77 -6.24
CA PRO A 433 4.06 -4.90 -7.70
C PRO A 433 2.96 -5.74 -8.35
N ASP A 434 2.55 -6.83 -7.68
CA ASP A 434 1.54 -7.76 -8.19
C ASP A 434 0.09 -7.31 -7.94
N ARG A 435 -0.11 -6.19 -7.23
CA ARG A 435 -1.44 -5.71 -6.88
C ARG A 435 -1.97 -4.76 -7.96
N PRO A 436 -3.21 -4.98 -8.47
CA PRO A 436 -3.83 -4.08 -9.42
C PRO A 436 -3.91 -2.64 -8.89
N TRP A 437 -3.85 -1.68 -9.80
CA TRP A 437 -3.98 -0.27 -9.46
C TRP A 437 -5.43 0.09 -9.05
N PRO A 438 -5.65 0.87 -7.97
CA PRO A 438 -6.98 1.16 -7.45
C PRO A 438 -7.70 2.27 -8.24
N GLU A 439 -8.01 2.01 -9.52
CA GLU A 439 -8.66 2.97 -10.41
C GLU A 439 -10.02 3.46 -9.89
N ALA A 440 -10.84 2.56 -9.34
CA ALA A 440 -12.13 2.87 -8.74
C ALA A 440 -12.37 1.94 -7.54
N PHE A 441 -12.55 2.50 -6.35
CA PHE A 441 -12.60 1.74 -5.10
C PHE A 441 -13.96 1.90 -4.44
N LEU A 442 -14.69 0.79 -4.30
CA LEU A 442 -15.94 0.76 -3.56
C LEU A 442 -15.66 0.57 -2.07
N LEU A 443 -16.02 1.57 -1.26
CA LEU A 443 -15.71 1.62 0.17
C LEU A 443 -16.98 1.44 1.03
N PRO A 444 -17.51 0.22 1.21
CA PRO A 444 -18.69 -0.01 2.07
C PRO A 444 -18.38 0.09 3.58
N ILE A 445 -17.10 0.08 3.95
CA ILE A 445 -16.65 0.15 5.35
C ILE A 445 -16.97 1.52 5.93
N SER A 446 -17.38 1.58 7.20
CA SER A 446 -17.61 2.84 7.91
C SER A 446 -16.28 3.53 8.21
N PHE A 447 -16.26 4.87 8.11
CA PHE A 447 -15.10 5.71 8.44
C PHE A 447 -14.67 5.62 9.91
N SER A 448 -15.51 5.04 10.78
CA SER A 448 -15.17 4.75 12.17
C SER A 448 -14.37 3.45 12.36
N PHE A 449 -14.10 2.71 11.28
CA PHE A 449 -13.18 1.57 11.26
C PHE A 449 -11.92 1.91 10.47
N ASP A 450 -10.79 1.46 10.99
CA ASP A 450 -9.46 1.61 10.40
C ASP A 450 -9.33 1.02 9.00
N ALA A 451 -10.00 -0.10 8.72
CA ALA A 451 -10.06 -0.72 7.40
C ALA A 451 -10.52 0.25 6.29
N SER A 452 -11.35 1.24 6.63
CA SER A 452 -11.74 2.27 5.66
C SER A 452 -10.55 3.12 5.18
N GLY A 453 -9.52 3.27 6.02
CA GLY A 453 -8.33 4.06 5.72
C GLY A 453 -7.49 3.49 4.57
N VAL A 454 -7.45 2.17 4.40
CA VAL A 454 -6.72 1.55 3.27
C VAL A 454 -7.37 1.93 1.96
N GLY A 455 -8.67 1.68 1.79
CA GLY A 455 -9.37 2.07 0.56
C GLY A 455 -9.36 3.59 0.33
N LEU A 456 -9.61 4.38 1.39
CA LEU A 456 -9.61 5.84 1.29
C LEU A 456 -8.26 6.41 0.85
N TRP A 457 -7.20 6.15 1.60
CA TRP A 457 -5.91 6.81 1.38
C TRP A 457 -5.13 6.20 0.23
N TRP A 458 -5.25 4.89 -0.01
CA TRP A 458 -4.61 4.27 -1.18
C TRP A 458 -5.20 4.84 -2.48
N THR A 459 -6.53 4.87 -2.61
CA THR A 459 -7.18 5.40 -3.82
C THR A 459 -6.87 6.88 -4.06
N LEU A 460 -7.02 7.72 -3.03
CA LEU A 460 -6.84 9.17 -3.17
C LEU A 460 -5.37 9.58 -3.36
N THR A 461 -4.39 8.78 -2.93
CA THR A 461 -2.96 9.04 -3.22
C THR A 461 -2.48 8.41 -4.52
N SER A 462 -3.34 7.63 -5.20
CA SER A 462 -3.08 6.95 -6.46
C SER A 462 -3.88 7.51 -7.64
N GLY A 463 -4.68 8.56 -7.46
CA GLY A 463 -5.40 9.21 -8.57
C GLY A 463 -6.66 8.46 -9.00
N GLY A 464 -7.09 7.46 -8.23
CA GLY A 464 -8.34 6.72 -8.47
C GLY A 464 -9.56 7.46 -7.93
N ALA A 465 -10.75 6.90 -8.20
CA ALA A 465 -12.03 7.38 -7.72
C ALA A 465 -12.53 6.56 -6.53
N LEU A 466 -12.83 7.22 -5.42
CA LEU A 466 -13.45 6.60 -4.25
C LEU A 466 -14.98 6.62 -4.38
N ILE A 467 -15.61 5.46 -4.38
CA ILE A 467 -17.06 5.31 -4.41
C ILE A 467 -17.54 5.04 -2.99
N VAL A 468 -18.33 5.95 -2.44
CA VAL A 468 -18.90 5.88 -1.09
C VAL A 468 -20.40 5.57 -1.22
N PRO A 469 -20.82 4.31 -0.98
CA PRO A 469 -22.24 3.97 -0.92
C PRO A 469 -22.97 4.81 0.11
N ALA A 470 -24.24 5.14 -0.15
CA ALA A 470 -25.09 5.82 0.80
C ALA A 470 -25.32 4.99 2.09
N ASP A 471 -25.83 5.64 3.13
CA ASP A 471 -26.27 4.92 4.32
C ASP A 471 -27.40 3.93 3.97
N GLY A 472 -27.42 2.76 4.61
CA GLY A 472 -28.22 1.61 4.18
C GLY A 472 -27.62 0.84 2.99
N ASP A 473 -27.34 1.51 1.88
CA ASP A 473 -26.82 0.87 0.64
C ASP A 473 -25.49 0.14 0.87
N HIS A 474 -24.63 0.66 1.76
CA HIS A 474 -23.34 0.03 2.11
C HIS A 474 -23.44 -1.38 2.74
N ARG A 475 -24.64 -1.80 3.17
CA ARG A 475 -24.92 -3.13 3.73
C ARG A 475 -25.81 -3.97 2.82
N ASP A 476 -26.33 -3.41 1.73
CA ASP A 476 -27.22 -4.09 0.80
C ASP A 476 -26.38 -4.69 -0.35
N PRO A 477 -26.28 -6.03 -0.44
CA PRO A 477 -25.48 -6.68 -1.47
C PRO A 477 -25.96 -6.38 -2.89
N GLY A 478 -27.27 -6.22 -3.10
CA GLY A 478 -27.84 -5.88 -4.39
C GLY A 478 -27.42 -4.49 -4.84
N ARG A 479 -27.51 -3.52 -3.93
CA ARG A 479 -27.08 -2.13 -4.18
C ARG A 479 -25.57 -2.03 -4.40
N LEU A 480 -24.76 -2.78 -3.65
CA LEU A 480 -23.32 -2.85 -3.88
C LEU A 480 -23.00 -3.40 -5.27
N ARG A 481 -23.67 -4.47 -5.72
CA ARG A 481 -23.52 -5.02 -7.09
C ARG A 481 -23.89 -3.98 -8.16
N GLU A 482 -24.96 -3.23 -7.96
CA GLU A 482 -25.35 -2.12 -8.85
C GLU A 482 -24.27 -1.03 -8.92
N LEU A 483 -23.71 -0.62 -7.78
CA LEU A 483 -22.66 0.39 -7.71
C LEU A 483 -21.36 -0.08 -8.38
N ILE A 484 -20.97 -1.35 -8.22
CA ILE A 484 -19.80 -1.94 -8.89
C ILE A 484 -19.97 -1.86 -10.40
N GLN A 485 -21.14 -2.25 -10.90
CA GLN A 485 -21.43 -2.22 -12.33
C GLN A 485 -21.53 -0.79 -12.89
N LEU A 486 -22.24 0.09 -12.18
CA LEU A 486 -22.52 1.47 -12.62
C LEU A 486 -21.25 2.31 -12.70
N TYR A 487 -20.39 2.24 -11.68
CA TYR A 487 -19.19 3.06 -11.57
C TYR A 487 -17.92 2.33 -12.00
N GLY A 488 -18.04 1.07 -12.45
CA GLY A 488 -16.90 0.26 -12.88
C GLY A 488 -15.88 0.05 -11.77
N ALA A 489 -16.34 -0.23 -10.55
CA ALA A 489 -15.45 -0.42 -9.41
C ALA A 489 -14.45 -1.55 -9.71
N THR A 490 -13.16 -1.27 -9.50
CA THR A 490 -12.07 -2.23 -9.68
C THR A 490 -11.67 -2.88 -8.37
N HIS A 491 -11.94 -2.22 -7.25
CA HIS A 491 -11.59 -2.68 -5.90
C HIS A 491 -12.81 -2.65 -4.97
N LEU A 492 -12.85 -3.62 -4.06
CA LEU A 492 -13.82 -3.71 -2.97
C LEU A 492 -13.07 -4.16 -1.72
N ASP A 493 -13.32 -3.50 -0.58
CA ASP A 493 -12.88 -3.97 0.74
C ASP A 493 -14.08 -4.17 1.65
N CYS A 494 -14.26 -5.37 2.20
CA CYS A 494 -15.34 -5.70 3.10
C CYS A 494 -15.06 -6.94 3.97
N THR A 495 -15.98 -7.29 4.87
CA THR A 495 -15.90 -8.54 5.62
C THR A 495 -16.17 -9.75 4.73
N PRO A 496 -15.58 -10.94 5.00
CA PRO A 496 -15.96 -12.19 4.33
C PRO A 496 -17.47 -12.45 4.26
N ALA A 497 -18.22 -12.20 5.35
CA ALA A 497 -19.67 -12.40 5.36
C ALA A 497 -20.42 -11.51 4.33
N LEU A 498 -20.09 -10.21 4.29
CA LEU A 498 -20.66 -9.31 3.28
C LEU A 498 -20.19 -9.68 1.86
N TYR A 499 -18.93 -10.07 1.71
CA TYR A 499 -18.38 -10.46 0.41
C TYR A 499 -19.12 -11.67 -0.17
N ASP A 500 -19.46 -12.66 0.65
CA ASP A 500 -20.24 -13.83 0.21
C ASP A 500 -21.58 -13.42 -0.40
N LEU A 501 -22.29 -12.52 0.28
CA LEU A 501 -23.58 -12.00 -0.19
C LEU A 501 -23.43 -11.19 -1.49
N VAL A 502 -22.37 -10.38 -1.61
CA VAL A 502 -22.10 -9.59 -2.83
C VAL A 502 -21.71 -10.49 -4.00
N LEU A 503 -20.86 -11.50 -3.75
CA LEU A 503 -20.44 -12.50 -4.73
C LEU A 503 -21.65 -13.24 -5.31
N GLY A 504 -22.57 -13.67 -4.44
CA GLY A 504 -23.79 -14.36 -4.83
C GLY A 504 -23.52 -15.56 -5.74
N THR A 505 -24.43 -15.82 -6.69
CA THR A 505 -24.28 -16.91 -7.68
C THR A 505 -23.99 -16.42 -9.09
N ASP A 506 -24.19 -15.13 -9.35
CA ASP A 506 -24.00 -14.50 -10.66
C ASP A 506 -22.83 -13.50 -10.58
N PRO A 507 -21.71 -13.75 -11.26
CA PRO A 507 -20.57 -12.84 -11.22
C PRO A 507 -20.69 -11.64 -12.16
N ALA A 508 -21.69 -11.58 -13.04
CA ALA A 508 -21.72 -10.58 -14.12
C ALA A 508 -21.64 -9.12 -13.64
N PRO A 509 -22.34 -8.71 -12.56
CA PRO A 509 -22.20 -7.35 -12.01
C PRO A 509 -20.84 -7.03 -11.41
N LEU A 510 -20.02 -8.06 -11.15
CA LEU A 510 -18.71 -7.96 -10.52
C LEU A 510 -17.54 -8.01 -11.52
N ALA A 511 -17.82 -8.11 -12.82
CA ALA A 511 -16.79 -8.27 -13.86
C ALA A 511 -15.77 -7.10 -13.94
N GLY A 512 -16.13 -5.94 -13.39
CA GLY A 512 -15.23 -4.79 -13.27
C GLY A 512 -14.14 -4.97 -12.19
N LEU A 513 -14.37 -5.83 -11.20
CA LEU A 513 -13.42 -6.04 -10.11
C LEU A 513 -12.11 -6.65 -10.63
N ARG A 514 -11.02 -6.19 -10.04
CA ARG A 514 -9.64 -6.66 -10.23
C ARG A 514 -9.06 -7.19 -8.93
N CYS A 515 -9.51 -6.65 -7.80
CA CYS A 515 -9.12 -7.11 -6.48
C CYS A 515 -10.30 -7.00 -5.50
N ALA A 516 -10.64 -8.10 -4.86
CA ALA A 516 -11.52 -8.16 -3.70
C ALA A 516 -10.67 -8.36 -2.45
N ILE A 517 -10.75 -7.41 -1.55
CA ILE A 517 -10.06 -7.42 -0.26
C ILE A 517 -11.08 -7.84 0.79
N VAL A 518 -10.75 -8.86 1.56
CA VAL A 518 -11.57 -9.30 2.68
C VAL A 518 -10.77 -9.33 3.97
N GLY A 519 -11.39 -8.92 5.07
CA GLY A 519 -10.72 -8.91 6.36
C GLY A 519 -11.68 -8.72 7.52
N GLY A 520 -11.12 -8.73 8.73
CA GLY A 520 -11.92 -8.56 9.95
C GLY A 520 -12.63 -9.82 10.45
N GLU A 521 -12.79 -10.87 9.64
CA GLU A 521 -13.31 -12.19 10.03
C GLU A 521 -12.45 -13.32 9.45
N VAL A 522 -12.70 -14.56 9.87
CA VAL A 522 -12.06 -15.73 9.23
C VAL A 522 -12.70 -15.93 7.86
N LEU A 523 -11.87 -15.97 6.81
CA LEU A 523 -12.30 -16.28 5.45
C LEU A 523 -12.66 -17.77 5.32
N PRO A 524 -13.91 -18.14 4.98
CA PRO A 524 -14.27 -19.54 4.76
C PRO A 524 -13.60 -20.11 3.50
N PRO A 525 -13.05 -21.34 3.53
CA PRO A 525 -12.50 -22.00 2.34
C PRO A 525 -13.52 -22.13 1.21
N SER A 526 -14.79 -22.39 1.55
CA SER A 526 -15.89 -22.47 0.59
C SER A 526 -16.11 -21.15 -0.17
N LEU A 527 -15.94 -20.01 0.51
CA LEU A 527 -16.04 -18.69 -0.11
C LEU A 527 -14.84 -18.42 -1.02
N ALA A 528 -13.63 -18.74 -0.58
CA ALA A 528 -12.43 -18.63 -1.40
C ALA A 528 -12.53 -19.48 -2.69
N ALA A 529 -13.01 -20.73 -2.58
CA ALA A 529 -13.23 -21.60 -3.73
C ALA A 529 -14.30 -21.06 -4.69
N ARG A 530 -15.42 -20.53 -4.15
CA ARG A 530 -16.46 -19.89 -4.96
C ARG A 530 -15.98 -18.64 -5.68
N HIS A 531 -15.22 -17.79 -5.01
CA HIS A 531 -14.59 -16.63 -5.64
C HIS A 531 -13.78 -17.07 -6.85
N ARG A 532 -12.88 -18.05 -6.69
CA ARG A 532 -12.04 -18.54 -7.78
C ARG A 532 -12.84 -19.09 -8.95
N ALA A 533 -13.94 -19.80 -8.69
CA ALA A 533 -14.79 -20.33 -9.74
C ALA A 533 -15.55 -19.25 -10.51
N LEU A 534 -15.97 -18.18 -9.83
CA LEU A 534 -16.85 -17.15 -10.38
C LEU A 534 -16.09 -15.95 -10.95
N LEU A 535 -14.94 -15.60 -10.38
CA LEU A 535 -14.13 -14.42 -10.72
C LEU A 535 -12.63 -14.78 -10.80
N PRO A 536 -12.19 -15.70 -11.68
CA PRO A 536 -10.80 -16.18 -11.72
C PRO A 536 -9.75 -15.10 -12.05
N GLU A 537 -10.17 -14.00 -12.70
CA GLU A 537 -9.30 -12.87 -13.06
C GLU A 537 -9.29 -11.77 -11.98
N CYS A 538 -10.09 -11.91 -10.92
CA CYS A 538 -10.10 -11.02 -9.77
C CYS A 538 -9.19 -11.62 -8.70
N LEU A 539 -8.29 -10.83 -8.13
CA LEU A 539 -7.51 -11.26 -6.98
C LEU A 539 -8.39 -11.27 -5.73
N LEU A 540 -8.25 -12.29 -4.87
CA LEU A 540 -8.83 -12.30 -3.53
C LEU A 540 -7.71 -12.20 -2.49
N GLU A 541 -7.74 -11.14 -1.69
CA GLU A 541 -6.80 -10.93 -0.59
C GLU A 541 -7.49 -11.12 0.75
N ASN A 542 -6.96 -12.02 1.58
CA ASN A 542 -7.35 -12.19 2.96
C ASN A 542 -6.42 -11.38 3.86
N ASN A 543 -6.91 -10.25 4.36
CA ASN A 543 -6.14 -9.30 5.16
C ASN A 543 -6.46 -9.42 6.64
N TYR A 544 -5.39 -9.33 7.44
CA TYR A 544 -5.44 -9.37 8.88
C TYR A 544 -4.65 -8.21 9.46
N GLY A 545 -5.23 -7.54 10.45
CA GLY A 545 -4.54 -6.55 11.25
C GLY A 545 -5.44 -6.04 12.36
N PRO A 546 -4.90 -5.84 13.57
CA PRO A 546 -5.59 -5.09 14.60
C PRO A 546 -5.39 -3.58 14.40
N THR A 547 -6.31 -2.78 14.91
CA THR A 547 -6.24 -1.30 14.88
C THR A 547 -4.96 -0.74 15.48
N GLU A 548 -4.40 -1.43 16.47
CA GLU A 548 -3.14 -1.07 17.11
C GLU A 548 -1.89 -1.20 16.22
N VAL A 549 -2.02 -1.71 14.98
CA VAL A 549 -0.91 -1.87 14.02
C VAL A 549 -1.29 -1.24 12.65
N ALA A 550 -2.08 -0.16 12.69
CA ALA A 550 -2.47 0.67 11.54
C ALA A 550 -3.03 -0.14 10.35
N VAL A 551 -4.27 -0.60 10.53
CA VAL A 551 -5.12 -1.26 9.53
C VAL A 551 -4.75 -2.73 9.25
N TRP A 552 -3.93 -3.00 8.25
CA TRP A 552 -3.53 -4.35 7.85
C TRP A 552 -2.06 -4.55 8.22
N ALA A 553 -1.73 -5.74 8.70
CA ALA A 553 -0.38 -6.11 9.14
C ALA A 553 0.11 -7.40 8.47
N VAL A 554 -0.82 -8.27 8.10
CA VAL A 554 -0.57 -9.56 7.45
C VAL A 554 -1.56 -9.70 6.29
N THR A 555 -1.08 -10.19 5.14
CA THR A 555 -1.92 -10.42 3.95
C THR A 555 -1.63 -11.79 3.35
N HIS A 556 -2.70 -12.42 2.86
CA HIS A 556 -2.62 -13.63 2.05
C HIS A 556 -3.35 -13.41 0.73
N LEU A 557 -2.63 -13.51 -0.38
CA LEU A 557 -3.24 -13.58 -1.70
C LEU A 557 -3.69 -15.02 -1.95
N ILE A 558 -4.99 -15.21 -2.18
CA ILE A 558 -5.57 -16.52 -2.49
C ILE A 558 -5.17 -16.90 -3.92
N ARG A 559 -4.17 -17.78 -4.05
CA ARG A 559 -3.69 -18.35 -5.32
C ARG A 559 -4.34 -19.72 -5.58
N ASP A 560 -3.72 -20.52 -6.44
CA ASP A 560 -4.32 -21.71 -7.09
C ASP A 560 -4.69 -22.84 -6.11
N ASP A 561 -4.07 -22.85 -4.94
CA ASP A 561 -4.28 -23.76 -3.83
C ASP A 561 -5.15 -23.12 -2.75
N VAL A 562 -6.47 -23.35 -2.81
CA VAL A 562 -7.33 -23.12 -1.64
C VAL A 562 -7.17 -24.32 -0.70
N PRO A 563 -6.64 -24.17 0.52
CA PRO A 563 -6.47 -25.30 1.41
C PRO A 563 -7.82 -25.94 1.75
N ASP A 564 -7.89 -27.27 1.77
CA ASP A 564 -9.08 -28.03 2.24
C ASP A 564 -9.40 -27.73 3.73
N GLY A 565 -8.46 -27.11 4.44
CA GLY A 565 -8.53 -26.75 5.86
C GLY A 565 -8.78 -25.27 6.10
N ARG A 566 -7.83 -24.60 6.76
CA ARG A 566 -8.00 -23.20 7.18
C ARG A 566 -7.33 -22.27 6.18
N VAL A 567 -8.03 -21.22 5.74
CA VAL A 567 -7.42 -20.20 4.87
C VAL A 567 -6.42 -19.38 5.70
N PRO A 568 -5.13 -19.30 5.30
CA PRO A 568 -4.14 -18.51 6.02
C PRO A 568 -4.48 -17.02 6.01
N ILE A 569 -4.07 -16.32 7.07
CA ILE A 569 -4.00 -14.86 7.09
C ILE A 569 -2.73 -14.33 6.40
N GLY A 570 -1.74 -15.21 6.19
CA GLY A 570 -0.64 -15.00 5.24
C GLY A 570 0.66 -14.50 5.86
N HIS A 571 1.34 -13.57 5.17
CA HIS A 571 2.64 -13.06 5.57
C HIS A 571 2.56 -11.59 5.99
N ALA A 572 3.48 -11.17 6.85
CA ALA A 572 3.59 -9.78 7.26
C ALA A 572 3.79 -8.88 6.03
N ILE A 573 3.07 -7.76 5.99
CA ILE A 573 3.24 -6.76 4.93
C ILE A 573 4.58 -6.03 5.09
N ALA A 574 5.01 -5.32 4.03
CA ALA A 574 6.23 -4.53 4.07
C ALA A 574 6.28 -3.59 5.28
N GLY A 575 7.40 -3.59 6.01
CA GLY A 575 7.59 -2.77 7.21
C GLY A 575 6.96 -3.31 8.49
N THR A 576 6.35 -4.51 8.45
CA THR A 576 5.80 -5.22 9.62
C THR A 576 6.67 -6.42 9.99
N HIS A 577 6.86 -6.65 11.29
CA HIS A 577 7.42 -7.88 11.83
C HIS A 577 6.31 -8.68 12.49
N ALA A 578 6.25 -9.99 12.23
CA ALA A 578 5.33 -10.88 12.92
C ALA A 578 6.15 -11.90 13.72
N HIS A 579 5.89 -12.00 15.02
CA HIS A 579 6.48 -12.98 15.93
C HIS A 579 5.39 -13.90 16.46
N VAL A 580 5.69 -15.19 16.58
CA VAL A 580 4.79 -16.17 17.20
C VAL A 580 5.51 -16.68 18.44
N LEU A 581 5.01 -16.32 19.62
CA LEU A 581 5.72 -16.50 20.89
C LEU A 581 4.89 -17.32 21.88
N ASP A 582 5.57 -17.98 22.82
CA ASP A 582 4.97 -18.67 23.97
C ASP A 582 4.75 -17.72 25.17
N ASP A 583 4.26 -18.26 26.29
CA ASP A 583 4.01 -17.52 27.54
C ASP A 583 5.31 -16.96 28.19
N ALA A 584 6.48 -17.48 27.80
CA ALA A 584 7.78 -17.00 28.23
C ALA A 584 8.38 -15.96 27.25
N PHE A 585 7.61 -15.54 26.23
CA PHE A 585 8.05 -14.67 25.14
C PHE A 585 9.18 -15.26 24.28
N ALA A 586 9.33 -16.58 24.28
CA ALA A 586 10.26 -17.28 23.39
C ALA A 586 9.56 -17.62 22.06
N PRO A 587 10.25 -17.55 20.90
CA PRO A 587 9.69 -18.02 19.65
C PRO A 587 9.31 -19.51 19.71
N VAL A 588 8.09 -19.83 19.29
CA VAL A 588 7.67 -21.24 19.11
C VAL A 588 8.24 -21.82 17.81
N ALA A 589 8.31 -23.14 17.70
CA ALA A 589 8.74 -23.78 16.45
C ALA A 589 7.67 -23.63 15.34
N ASP A 590 8.10 -23.70 14.07
CA ASP A 590 7.15 -23.74 12.96
C ASP A 590 6.21 -24.95 13.10
N GLY A 591 4.93 -24.74 12.82
CA GLY A 591 3.88 -25.73 13.04
C GLY A 591 3.31 -25.77 14.46
N GLU A 592 3.91 -25.08 15.44
CA GLU A 592 3.34 -24.94 16.79
C GLU A 592 2.43 -23.70 16.90
N VAL A 593 1.44 -23.78 17.79
CA VAL A 593 0.55 -22.65 18.08
C VAL A 593 1.18 -21.78 19.15
N GLY A 594 1.26 -20.48 18.89
CA GLY A 594 1.67 -19.47 19.86
C GLY A 594 0.86 -18.18 19.70
N GLU A 595 1.12 -17.20 20.56
CA GLU A 595 0.49 -15.89 20.48
C GLU A 595 1.21 -15.00 19.44
N LEU A 596 0.43 -14.28 18.63
CA LEU A 596 0.93 -13.37 17.61
C LEU A 596 1.29 -12.01 18.22
N PHE A 597 2.53 -11.57 17.98
CA PHE A 597 3.01 -10.22 18.25
C PHE A 597 3.40 -9.55 16.94
N LEU A 598 3.07 -8.28 16.81
CA LEU A 598 3.29 -7.51 15.59
C LEU A 598 4.19 -6.30 15.88
N GLY A 599 5.40 -6.29 15.33
CA GLY A 599 6.37 -5.20 15.38
C GLY A 599 6.40 -4.40 14.08
N GLY A 600 7.24 -3.36 14.04
CA GLY A 600 7.47 -2.55 12.85
C GLY A 600 6.93 -1.11 12.91
N GLY A 601 7.11 -0.38 11.81
CA GLY A 601 6.84 1.07 11.74
C GLY A 601 5.35 1.45 11.81
N ASN A 602 4.46 0.48 11.63
CA ASN A 602 3.00 0.62 11.68
C ASN A 602 2.40 0.40 13.08
N VAL A 603 3.19 0.00 14.09
CA VAL A 603 2.70 -0.17 15.47
C VAL A 603 2.31 1.18 16.07
N ALA A 604 1.03 1.31 16.45
CA ALA A 604 0.41 2.54 16.93
C ALA A 604 1.15 3.18 18.13
N ARG A 605 0.92 4.48 18.36
CA ARG A 605 1.54 5.20 19.49
C ARG A 605 1.10 4.59 20.83
N GLY A 606 -0.13 4.15 20.95
CA GLY A 606 -0.68 3.53 22.16
C GLY A 606 -2.16 3.84 22.34
N TYR A 607 -2.65 3.69 23.57
CA TYR A 607 -4.02 4.03 23.94
C TYR A 607 -4.13 5.41 24.61
N GLN A 608 -5.04 6.24 24.10
CA GLN A 608 -5.34 7.57 24.60
C GLN A 608 -5.69 7.52 26.09
N LEU A 609 -4.95 8.28 26.92
CA LEU A 609 -5.18 8.39 28.37
C LEU A 609 -5.23 7.03 29.10
N ARG A 610 -4.51 6.02 28.61
CA ARG A 610 -4.42 4.68 29.21
C ARG A 610 -2.97 4.16 29.20
N PRO A 611 -2.04 4.78 29.95
CA PRO A 611 -0.63 4.37 29.96
C PRO A 611 -0.42 2.94 30.48
N GLY A 612 -1.20 2.50 31.47
CA GLY A 612 -1.11 1.12 32.01
C GLY A 612 -1.45 0.07 30.95
N LEU A 613 -2.59 0.22 30.26
CA LEU A 613 -2.98 -0.68 29.18
C LEU A 613 -2.02 -0.59 27.99
N THR A 614 -1.46 0.59 27.73
CA THR A 614 -0.44 0.77 26.70
C THR A 614 0.82 -0.03 27.04
N ALA A 615 1.31 0.04 28.27
CA ALA A 615 2.49 -0.71 28.71
C ALA A 615 2.25 -2.23 28.73
N GLU A 616 1.02 -2.68 28.98
CA GLU A 616 0.64 -4.10 28.92
C GLU A 616 0.68 -4.66 27.49
N ARG A 617 0.26 -3.87 26.49
CA ARG A 617 0.05 -4.35 25.13
C ARG A 617 1.12 -3.93 24.11
N PHE A 618 1.80 -2.80 24.32
CA PHE A 618 2.85 -2.29 23.45
C PHE A 618 4.22 -2.53 24.12
N LEU A 619 4.80 -3.69 23.83
CA LEU A 619 6.01 -4.21 24.46
C LEU A 619 7.26 -3.84 23.65
N PRO A 620 8.46 -3.92 24.25
CA PRO A 620 9.72 -3.80 23.50
C PRO A 620 9.82 -4.90 22.42
N ASP A 621 10.23 -4.53 21.21
CA ASP A 621 10.41 -5.46 20.11
C ASP A 621 11.88 -5.92 20.03
N PRO A 622 12.18 -7.24 20.03
CA PRO A 622 13.54 -7.74 19.92
C PRO A 622 14.20 -7.45 18.56
N ALA A 623 13.45 -7.03 17.53
CA ALA A 623 13.97 -6.73 16.20
C ALA A 623 14.85 -5.46 16.15
N GLY A 624 14.79 -4.58 17.16
CA GLY A 624 15.57 -3.34 17.14
C GLY A 624 15.58 -2.59 18.47
N SER A 625 16.66 -1.83 18.70
CA SER A 625 16.72 -0.95 19.87
C SER A 625 15.69 0.18 19.75
N GLY A 626 14.81 0.30 20.75
CA GLY A 626 13.79 1.35 20.82
C GLY A 626 12.53 1.11 19.97
N THR A 627 12.43 -0.03 19.27
CA THR A 627 11.21 -0.42 18.57
C THR A 627 10.22 -1.10 19.52
N ARG A 628 8.95 -1.15 19.12
CA ARG A 628 7.86 -1.74 19.92
C ARG A 628 7.06 -2.73 19.09
N MET A 629 6.56 -3.75 19.75
CA MET A 629 5.63 -4.73 19.20
C MET A 629 4.31 -4.71 19.97
N TYR A 630 3.22 -4.98 19.27
CA TYR A 630 1.89 -5.08 19.85
C TYR A 630 1.52 -6.54 20.11
N ARG A 631 1.10 -6.83 21.34
CA ARG A 631 0.56 -8.12 21.79
C ARG A 631 -0.91 -8.26 21.38
N THR A 632 -1.18 -9.06 20.36
CA THR A 632 -2.51 -9.09 19.72
C THR A 632 -3.57 -9.81 20.56
N GLY A 633 -3.17 -10.79 21.38
CA GLY A 633 -4.08 -11.74 22.02
C GLY A 633 -4.61 -12.82 21.06
N ASP A 634 -4.15 -12.84 19.82
CA ASP A 634 -4.55 -13.81 18.80
C ASP A 634 -3.56 -14.99 18.77
N LEU A 635 -4.09 -16.21 18.71
CA LEU A 635 -3.31 -17.43 18.59
C LEU A 635 -3.15 -17.78 17.12
N VAL A 636 -1.92 -18.06 16.70
CA VAL A 636 -1.59 -18.40 15.31
C VAL A 636 -0.60 -19.54 15.24
N ARG A 637 -0.49 -20.12 14.04
CA ARG A 637 0.49 -21.15 13.70
C ARG A 637 1.15 -20.76 12.38
N ARG A 638 2.48 -20.92 12.27
CA ARG A 638 3.15 -20.88 10.96
C ARG A 638 3.03 -22.23 10.30
N ASN A 639 2.53 -22.28 9.08
CA ASN A 639 2.50 -23.50 8.30
C ASN A 639 3.85 -23.75 7.59
N GLU A 640 3.94 -24.85 6.86
CA GLU A 640 5.16 -25.27 6.16
C GLU A 640 5.63 -24.29 5.06
N HIS A 641 4.73 -23.41 4.61
CA HIS A 641 5.04 -22.33 3.66
C HIS A 641 5.39 -21.01 4.36
N GLY A 642 5.49 -21.01 5.70
CA GLY A 642 5.76 -19.83 6.51
C GLY A 642 4.58 -18.84 6.63
N ALA A 643 3.42 -19.19 6.09
CA ALA A 643 2.20 -18.38 6.20
C ALA A 643 1.56 -18.59 7.58
N LEU A 644 1.00 -17.52 8.12
CA LEU A 644 0.30 -17.52 9.40
C LEU A 644 -1.14 -18.00 9.22
N GLU A 645 -1.55 -18.93 10.06
CA GLU A 645 -2.92 -19.44 10.18
C GLU A 645 -3.52 -18.97 11.49
N PHE A 646 -4.74 -18.44 11.46
CA PHE A 646 -5.43 -17.94 12.65
C PHE A 646 -6.13 -19.06 13.44
N HIS A 647 -5.69 -19.34 14.67
CA HIS A 647 -6.20 -20.44 15.50
C HIS A 647 -7.24 -20.01 16.55
N GLY A 648 -7.43 -18.71 16.79
CA GLY A 648 -8.41 -18.19 17.73
C GLY A 648 -7.85 -17.07 18.57
N ARG A 649 -8.46 -16.82 19.72
CA ARG A 649 -7.99 -15.83 20.71
C ARG A 649 -7.62 -16.49 22.02
N ALA A 650 -6.59 -15.94 22.66
CA ALA A 650 -6.22 -16.29 24.02
C ALA A 650 -7.13 -15.63 25.07
N ASP A 651 -7.84 -14.55 24.69
CA ASP A 651 -8.78 -13.82 25.54
C ASP A 651 -10.25 -14.03 25.14
N SER A 652 -11.18 -13.38 25.85
CA SER A 652 -12.63 -13.52 25.65
C SER A 652 -13.21 -12.60 24.57
N GLN A 653 -12.37 -11.97 23.74
CA GLN A 653 -12.86 -11.09 22.69
C GLN A 653 -13.42 -11.90 21.51
N VAL A 654 -14.48 -11.39 20.89
CA VAL A 654 -15.13 -12.05 19.76
C VAL A 654 -15.31 -11.10 18.58
N LYS A 655 -15.47 -11.66 17.38
CA LYS A 655 -15.81 -10.93 16.16
C LYS A 655 -17.22 -11.33 15.73
N VAL A 656 -18.11 -10.35 15.61
CA VAL A 656 -19.51 -10.55 15.16
C VAL A 656 -19.77 -9.63 13.98
N ARG A 657 -19.97 -10.18 12.77
CA ARG A 657 -20.22 -9.41 11.54
C ARG A 657 -19.17 -8.32 11.33
N GLY A 658 -17.90 -8.69 11.43
CA GLY A 658 -16.73 -7.82 11.34
C GLY A 658 -16.48 -6.88 12.53
N HIS A 659 -17.39 -6.81 13.51
CA HIS A 659 -17.22 -5.95 14.66
C HIS A 659 -16.44 -6.66 15.75
N ARG A 660 -15.37 -6.01 16.23
CA ARG A 660 -14.61 -6.44 17.40
C ARG A 660 -15.41 -6.13 18.66
N VAL A 661 -15.95 -7.14 19.32
CA VAL A 661 -16.78 -7.00 20.52
C VAL A 661 -16.04 -7.57 21.73
N GLU A 662 -15.81 -6.73 22.73
CA GLU A 662 -15.38 -7.17 24.05
C GLU A 662 -16.60 -7.65 24.84
N LEU A 663 -16.68 -8.95 25.12
CA LEU A 663 -17.82 -9.53 25.87
C LEU A 663 -18.01 -8.83 27.23
N GLY A 664 -16.90 -8.42 27.86
CA GLY A 664 -16.91 -7.65 29.10
C GLY A 664 -17.65 -6.30 29.02
N GLU A 665 -17.63 -5.62 27.86
CA GLU A 665 -18.37 -4.36 27.66
C GLU A 665 -19.88 -4.59 27.67
N VAL A 666 -20.32 -5.65 27.00
CA VAL A 666 -21.72 -6.07 26.99
C VAL A 666 -22.15 -6.52 28.40
N GLU A 667 -21.32 -7.32 29.07
CA GLU A 667 -21.55 -7.79 30.44
C GLU A 667 -21.63 -6.62 31.45
N ALA A 668 -20.76 -5.61 31.31
CA ALA A 668 -20.79 -4.42 32.17
C ALA A 668 -22.06 -3.59 31.95
N ALA A 669 -22.46 -3.36 30.69
CA ALA A 669 -23.69 -2.66 30.38
C ALA A 669 -24.93 -3.42 30.87
N LEU A 670 -24.93 -4.76 30.79
CA LEU A 670 -26.01 -5.60 31.35
C LEU A 670 -26.08 -5.50 32.87
N ARG A 671 -24.93 -5.55 33.56
CA ARG A 671 -24.84 -5.43 35.02
C ARG A 671 -25.20 -4.04 35.56
N ALA A 672 -25.24 -3.02 34.70
CA ALA A 672 -25.71 -1.69 35.09
C ALA A 672 -27.24 -1.61 35.27
N HIS A 673 -27.99 -2.63 34.82
CA HIS A 673 -29.43 -2.71 35.05
C HIS A 673 -29.72 -3.16 36.49
N PRO A 674 -30.56 -2.42 37.27
CA PRO A 674 -30.78 -2.72 38.69
C PRO A 674 -31.36 -4.12 38.96
N ASP A 675 -32.17 -4.63 38.03
CA ASP A 675 -32.79 -5.95 38.14
C ASP A 675 -31.91 -7.13 37.69
N VAL A 676 -30.70 -6.88 37.18
CA VAL A 676 -29.76 -7.92 36.75
C VAL A 676 -28.79 -8.24 37.88
N ALA A 677 -28.82 -9.47 38.39
CA ALA A 677 -27.92 -9.93 39.45
C ALA A 677 -26.56 -10.37 38.88
N GLU A 678 -26.58 -11.14 37.79
CA GLU A 678 -25.38 -11.60 37.10
C GLU A 678 -25.59 -11.55 35.59
N ALA A 679 -24.53 -11.24 34.83
CA ALA A 679 -24.56 -11.26 33.37
C ALA A 679 -23.29 -11.88 32.80
N ALA A 680 -23.47 -12.69 31.76
CA ALA A 680 -22.42 -13.18 30.88
C ALA A 680 -22.82 -12.90 29.42
N ALA A 681 -21.85 -12.59 28.57
CA ALA A 681 -22.05 -12.56 27.13
C ALA A 681 -21.21 -13.68 26.49
N ALA A 682 -21.70 -14.25 25.40
CA ALA A 682 -20.96 -15.21 24.61
C ALA A 682 -21.33 -15.12 23.13
N LEU A 683 -20.47 -15.68 22.28
CA LEU A 683 -20.81 -15.97 20.90
C LEU A 683 -21.61 -17.29 20.86
N GLY A 684 -22.78 -17.25 20.26
CA GLY A 684 -23.57 -18.45 19.94
C GLY A 684 -23.85 -18.51 18.44
N THR A 685 -24.59 -19.53 18.03
CA THR A 685 -24.98 -19.71 16.62
C THR A 685 -26.50 -19.75 16.51
N THR A 686 -27.08 -19.08 15.53
CA THR A 686 -28.51 -19.18 15.21
C THR A 686 -28.66 -19.31 13.70
N ALA A 687 -29.31 -20.40 13.25
CA ALA A 687 -29.45 -20.71 11.83
C ALA A 687 -28.12 -20.72 11.04
N GLY A 688 -27.03 -21.17 11.69
CA GLY A 688 -25.69 -21.22 11.09
C GLY A 688 -24.88 -19.93 11.21
N GLU A 689 -25.50 -18.82 11.64
CA GLU A 689 -24.84 -17.51 11.75
C GLU A 689 -24.33 -17.22 13.17
N PRO A 690 -23.12 -16.66 13.33
CA PRO A 690 -22.62 -16.21 14.63
C PRO A 690 -23.45 -15.03 15.15
N VAL A 691 -23.93 -15.14 16.40
CA VAL A 691 -24.73 -14.11 17.07
C VAL A 691 -24.24 -13.88 18.49
N LEU A 692 -24.37 -12.64 18.97
CA LEU A 692 -24.11 -12.32 20.36
C LEU A 692 -25.30 -12.75 21.24
N VAL A 693 -25.00 -13.46 22.33
CA VAL A 693 -25.99 -13.99 23.28
C VAL A 693 -25.70 -13.42 24.67
N ALA A 694 -26.74 -12.96 25.36
CA ALA A 694 -26.66 -12.57 26.77
C ALA A 694 -27.29 -13.62 27.66
N TYR A 695 -26.58 -14.02 28.71
CA TYR A 695 -27.06 -14.90 29.77
C TYR A 695 -27.23 -14.08 31.04
N LEU A 696 -28.43 -14.10 31.62
CA LEU A 696 -28.79 -13.27 32.76
C LEU A 696 -29.31 -14.11 33.91
N SER A 697 -28.85 -13.82 35.12
CA SER A 697 -29.60 -14.10 36.34
C SER A 697 -30.20 -12.80 36.85
N LEU A 698 -31.47 -12.84 37.26
CA LEU A 698 -32.21 -11.67 37.73
C LEU A 698 -32.24 -11.64 39.26
N VAL A 699 -32.41 -10.43 39.82
CA VAL A 699 -32.70 -10.29 41.24
C VAL A 699 -33.97 -11.09 41.60
N PRO A 700 -33.99 -11.84 42.72
CA PRO A 700 -35.12 -12.71 43.07
C PRO A 700 -36.47 -11.99 43.06
N GLY A 701 -37.48 -12.61 42.44
CA GLY A 701 -38.84 -12.06 42.36
C GLY A 701 -39.08 -11.05 41.24
N VAL A 702 -38.03 -10.65 40.50
CA VAL A 702 -38.16 -9.70 39.39
C VAL A 702 -38.42 -10.43 38.07
N ARG A 703 -39.26 -9.82 37.22
CA ARG A 703 -39.42 -10.20 35.83
C ARG A 703 -38.98 -9.05 34.95
N LEU A 704 -37.92 -9.29 34.18
CA LEU A 704 -37.41 -8.34 33.20
C LEU A 704 -37.66 -8.90 31.81
N SER A 705 -38.30 -8.16 30.91
CA SER A 705 -38.56 -8.61 29.53
C SER A 705 -37.35 -8.42 28.62
N ASP A 706 -37.26 -9.19 27.53
CA ASP A 706 -36.16 -9.03 26.54
C ASP A 706 -36.14 -7.61 25.94
N ALA A 707 -37.32 -7.04 25.71
CA ALA A 707 -37.47 -5.68 25.23
C ALA A 707 -36.91 -4.65 26.24
N ALA A 708 -37.14 -4.85 27.54
CA ALA A 708 -36.62 -3.98 28.59
C ALA A 708 -35.08 -4.07 28.70
N VAL A 709 -34.50 -5.27 28.61
CA VAL A 709 -33.04 -5.44 28.57
C VAL A 709 -32.44 -4.69 27.37
N ARG A 710 -33.01 -4.90 26.17
CA ARG A 710 -32.53 -4.21 24.95
C ARG A 710 -32.67 -2.70 25.05
N ALA A 711 -33.79 -2.21 25.60
CA ALA A 711 -34.01 -0.79 25.81
C ALA A 711 -32.97 -0.18 26.79
N HIS A 712 -32.54 -0.94 27.80
CA HIS A 712 -31.48 -0.50 28.71
C HIS A 712 -30.09 -0.46 28.05
N LEU A 713 -29.79 -1.40 27.16
CA LEU A 713 -28.51 -1.48 26.46
C LEU A 713 -28.38 -0.47 25.31
N ALA A 714 -29.48 -0.22 24.59
CA ALA A 714 -29.52 0.63 23.40
C ALA A 714 -28.86 2.02 23.56
N PRO A 715 -29.02 2.76 24.68
CA PRO A 715 -28.33 4.05 24.85
C PRO A 715 -26.83 3.93 25.14
N ARG A 716 -26.33 2.76 25.54
CA ARG A 716 -24.95 2.56 26.04
C ARG A 716 -24.03 1.88 25.02
N LEU A 717 -24.61 1.00 24.21
CA LEU A 717 -23.88 0.14 23.28
C LEU A 717 -24.25 0.44 21.82
N PRO A 718 -23.32 0.25 20.87
CA PRO A 718 -23.64 0.23 19.46
C PRO A 718 -24.70 -0.84 19.15
N VAL A 719 -25.51 -0.63 18.12
CA VAL A 719 -26.55 -1.59 17.70
C VAL A 719 -25.96 -2.97 17.40
N SER A 720 -24.76 -3.03 16.82
CA SER A 720 -24.05 -4.29 16.53
C SER A 720 -23.62 -5.07 17.78
N PHE A 721 -23.62 -4.44 18.96
CA PHE A 721 -23.25 -5.04 20.23
C PHE A 721 -24.48 -5.44 21.06
N LEU A 722 -25.70 -5.19 20.55
CA LEU A 722 -26.92 -5.61 21.22
C LEU A 722 -27.10 -7.13 21.05
N PRO A 723 -27.22 -7.90 22.14
CA PRO A 723 -27.37 -9.35 22.07
C PRO A 723 -28.59 -9.75 21.25
N SER A 724 -28.44 -10.56 20.21
CA SER A 724 -29.56 -11.05 19.38
C SER A 724 -30.46 -12.03 20.14
N ARG A 725 -29.94 -12.66 21.20
CA ARG A 725 -30.64 -13.63 22.05
C ARG A 725 -30.35 -13.35 23.52
N ILE A 726 -31.36 -13.54 24.36
CA ILE A 726 -31.28 -13.35 25.80
C ILE A 726 -31.79 -14.62 26.47
N VAL A 727 -30.92 -15.27 27.24
CA VAL A 727 -31.20 -16.51 27.97
C VAL A 727 -31.22 -16.18 29.47
N ARG A 728 -32.28 -16.58 30.17
CA ARG A 728 -32.37 -16.39 31.63
C ARG A 728 -32.00 -17.69 32.32
N LEU A 729 -31.08 -17.60 33.27
CA LEU A 729 -30.62 -18.71 34.10
C LEU A 729 -30.92 -18.40 35.57
N ALA A 730 -31.19 -19.44 36.37
CA ALA A 730 -31.32 -19.26 37.81
C ALA A 730 -30.02 -18.72 38.43
N ALA A 731 -28.88 -19.25 37.98
CA ALA A 731 -27.55 -18.75 38.28
C ALA A 731 -26.62 -19.03 37.07
N LEU A 732 -25.56 -18.24 36.91
CA LEU A 732 -24.56 -18.52 35.88
C LEU A 732 -23.69 -19.72 36.31
N PRO A 733 -23.32 -20.61 35.37
CA PRO A 733 -22.46 -21.75 35.66
C PRO A 733 -21.06 -21.29 36.09
N ARG A 734 -20.46 -21.97 37.06
CA ARG A 734 -19.15 -21.60 37.62
C ARG A 734 -18.26 -22.83 37.78
N HIS A 735 -16.97 -22.63 37.59
CA HIS A 735 -15.95 -23.60 37.96
C HIS A 735 -15.82 -23.70 39.49
N ALA A 736 -15.14 -24.75 39.98
CA ALA A 736 -14.88 -24.96 41.40
C ALA A 736 -14.14 -23.80 42.10
N ASN A 737 -13.42 -22.96 41.34
CA ASN A 737 -12.74 -21.75 41.83
C ASN A 737 -13.64 -20.49 41.84
N GLY A 738 -14.93 -20.64 41.55
CA GLY A 738 -15.92 -19.55 41.55
C GLY A 738 -15.94 -18.68 40.29
N LYS A 739 -15.03 -18.88 39.33
CA LYS A 739 -15.04 -18.18 38.04
C LYS A 739 -16.18 -18.70 37.15
N LEU A 740 -16.73 -17.81 36.32
CA LEU A 740 -17.74 -18.16 35.30
C LEU A 740 -17.22 -19.27 34.38
N ASP A 741 -17.99 -20.33 34.23
CA ASP A 741 -17.73 -21.42 33.30
C ASP A 741 -18.47 -21.15 31.99
N ARG A 742 -17.79 -20.49 31.05
CA ARG A 742 -18.40 -20.12 29.76
C ARG A 742 -18.71 -21.33 28.88
N ALA A 743 -17.97 -22.42 29.03
CA ALA A 743 -18.18 -23.64 28.25
C ALA A 743 -19.45 -24.40 28.70
N ALA A 744 -19.86 -24.20 29.96
CA ALA A 744 -21.09 -24.75 30.51
C ALA A 744 -22.33 -23.85 30.29
N LEU A 745 -22.21 -22.73 29.56
CA LEU A 745 -23.36 -21.93 29.16
C LEU A 745 -24.20 -22.72 28.14
N PRO A 746 -25.54 -22.79 28.30
CA PRO A 746 -26.39 -23.60 27.45
C PRO A 746 -26.43 -23.05 26.02
N ASP A 747 -26.41 -23.95 25.03
CA ASP A 747 -26.50 -23.56 23.63
C ASP A 747 -27.88 -22.94 23.31
N VAL A 748 -27.86 -21.92 22.46
CA VAL A 748 -29.01 -21.13 22.06
C VAL A 748 -30.01 -21.97 21.24
N ALA A 749 -29.52 -23.01 20.56
CA ALA A 749 -30.37 -23.99 19.86
C ALA A 749 -31.21 -24.84 20.83
N GLU A 750 -30.76 -25.02 22.08
CA GLU A 750 -31.44 -25.81 23.11
C GLU A 750 -32.28 -24.94 24.06
N ALA A 751 -31.86 -23.69 24.32
CA ALA A 751 -32.53 -22.77 25.24
C ALA A 751 -33.89 -22.22 24.77
N GLY A 752 -34.37 -22.66 23.60
CA GLY A 752 -35.70 -22.35 23.03
C GLY A 752 -36.79 -23.38 23.32
N ARG A 753 -36.55 -24.37 24.18
CA ARG A 753 -37.54 -25.37 24.61
C ARG A 753 -38.03 -25.15 26.03
#